data_AF-A0A444S1N6-F1
#
_entry.id   AF-A0A444S1N6-F1
#
_cell.length_a   1.000
_cell.length_b   1.000
_cell.length_c   1.000
_cell.angle_alpha   90.00
_cell.angle_beta   90.00
_cell.angle_gamma   90.00
#
_symmetry.space_group_name_H-M   'P 1'
#
loop_
_entity.id
_entity.type
_entity.pdbx_description
1 polymer ?
#
loop_
_entity_poly.entity_id
_entity_poly.type
_entity_poly.pdbx_seq_one_letter_code
_entity_poly.pdbx_strand_id
1 'polypeptide(L)'
;MESLVVVPESAQVVSTVANLTWLDCNFTFRTKHPPASCLGKLMMLPEKVSDGQLHWKIWTMATLLTAFDDFPEDVRLLKEPSTAIGSGTVLSTDVVIVGGGNAGLIQAARLKALNVDFVVIEKNPQTGDNWAKRYDYMRFHIGKNYCQMPYLPYPEEAEYELPRDELERHIQRFAREFDLGPRVLNNSKVKATSFDENAQVWKLDLIVEGAQKSITCRALIIATGSGFSTPFIPDVADRGAFKGPSLHSSSFRSGKELLQHGAKSVIIIGSANSAFDVLEDCHNAGLTVQMIQRSPTYVIPMRYYAHPQGLGIFDVVSTEVADATINMGPVAIGGQLPGLVHAALAAEEPDRYSELNDAGFKAGDTPIDIHEDLAAVPIESLFEVHEVIVTLTEEFKPSPRYEAEHKALLKRMSKSHGKWDTTHPRARLLDALHGYVRYRERQTAELDKWRRMYKNTSSSQKKVLEHAVGYTKKMDTIASLIEQNHVLCQQIVDGALEFYGVERDEMTRYIEAKEKENKAAERVSVSQALKHYVRDWTVSGLRERDAAFPCIIQSLEQYFPDRSQGDVKVLLPGAGVGRLGHEVAALGGFEVTTNEWSMYMNLAYRFLEKHPRVGSNNVHPFIDGWSHHASTADMFRGVAFPDRPVNASAVVLVEGDFTTAFKGQNGHFDALVTHFFIDTARNLMSYFETIHGLLRKGGIWVNLGPLLYGTGPYVQLSLDEIIAVVNAMGFEFVDAPESCGELTFADEKVRGREAVYGFNERALVKNAYNAQSWVMRKK
;
A
#
# COMPACT_ATOMS: atom_id res chain seq x y z
N MET A 1 12.05 -16.57 3.12
CA MET A 1 13.46 -16.51 2.67
C MET A 1 14.17 -17.74 3.22
N GLU A 2 14.73 -18.60 2.37
CA GLU A 2 15.39 -19.86 2.82
C GLU A 2 16.87 -19.71 3.14
N SER A 3 17.54 -18.82 2.42
CA SER A 3 18.95 -18.50 2.63
C SER A 3 19.21 -17.14 2.00
N LEU A 4 19.84 -16.25 2.76
CA LEU A 4 20.42 -15.01 2.24
C LEU A 4 21.92 -15.25 2.18
N VAL A 5 22.51 -15.10 1.00
CA VAL A 5 23.93 -15.34 0.77
C VAL A 5 24.53 -14.06 0.21
N VAL A 6 25.46 -13.46 0.96
CA VAL A 6 26.25 -12.33 0.44
C VAL A 6 27.07 -12.83 -0.74
N VAL A 7 27.00 -12.11 -1.87
CA VAL A 7 27.79 -12.44 -3.05
C VAL A 7 29.26 -12.15 -2.73
N PRO A 8 30.16 -13.15 -2.74
CA PRO A 8 31.57 -12.94 -2.48
C PRO A 8 32.16 -11.86 -3.39
N GLU A 9 33.04 -11.02 -2.86
CA GLU A 9 33.74 -9.95 -3.60
C GLU A 9 32.83 -8.87 -4.24
N SER A 10 31.54 -8.88 -3.95
CA SER A 10 30.61 -7.84 -4.43
C SER A 10 30.67 -6.53 -3.65
N ALA A 11 31.38 -6.52 -2.51
CA ALA A 11 31.49 -5.35 -1.67
C ALA A 11 32.41 -4.31 -2.31
N GLN A 12 31.91 -3.11 -2.57
CA GLN A 12 32.69 -2.04 -3.20
C GLN A 12 32.38 -0.68 -2.57
N VAL A 13 33.42 0.13 -2.41
CA VAL A 13 33.27 1.54 -2.01
C VAL A 13 32.93 2.36 -3.24
N VAL A 14 31.77 3.01 -3.23
CA VAL A 14 31.28 3.85 -4.32
C VAL A 14 31.36 5.31 -3.90
N SER A 15 31.88 6.16 -4.78
CA SER A 15 31.95 7.61 -4.57
C SER A 15 31.45 8.33 -5.83
N THR A 16 30.49 9.24 -5.67
CA THR A 16 30.01 10.10 -6.77
C THR A 16 30.78 11.40 -6.86
N VAL A 17 31.03 12.04 -5.73
CA VAL A 17 31.93 13.19 -5.57
C VAL A 17 32.82 12.96 -4.34
N ALA A 18 33.87 13.77 -4.16
CA ALA A 18 34.88 13.58 -3.12
C ALA A 18 34.32 13.46 -1.68
N ASN A 19 33.14 14.01 -1.42
CA ASN A 19 32.52 14.04 -0.09
C ASN A 19 31.28 13.15 0.05
N LEU A 20 30.93 12.35 -0.97
CA LEU A 20 29.78 11.46 -0.93
C LEU A 20 30.21 10.04 -1.32
N THR A 21 30.37 9.20 -0.29
CA THR A 21 30.90 7.85 -0.40
C THR A 21 30.06 6.88 0.43
N TRP A 22 29.82 5.68 -0.09
CA TRP A 22 29.10 4.61 0.60
C TRP A 22 29.66 3.23 0.23
N LEU A 23 29.23 2.19 0.93
CA LEU A 23 29.59 0.79 0.65
C LEU A 23 28.41 0.08 0.00
N ASP A 24 28.59 -0.37 -1.24
CA ASP A 24 27.67 -1.28 -1.91
C ASP A 24 28.03 -2.72 -1.60
N CYS A 25 27.03 -3.60 -1.44
CA CYS A 25 27.23 -5.04 -1.29
C CYS A 25 26.03 -5.81 -1.85
N ASN A 26 26.28 -6.80 -2.71
CA ASN A 26 25.21 -7.61 -3.29
C ASN A 26 24.97 -8.88 -2.47
N PHE A 27 23.73 -9.36 -2.46
CA PHE A 27 23.35 -10.64 -1.88
C PHE A 27 22.36 -11.36 -2.79
N THR A 28 22.23 -12.67 -2.66
CA THR A 28 21.19 -13.46 -3.32
C THR A 28 20.33 -14.14 -2.27
N PHE A 29 19.09 -14.42 -2.63
CA PHE A 29 18.22 -15.22 -1.79
C PHE A 29 17.18 -15.97 -2.61
N ARG A 30 16.53 -16.94 -1.95
CA ARG A 30 15.39 -17.67 -2.53
C ARG A 30 14.11 -17.43 -1.72
N THR A 31 13.00 -17.25 -2.42
CA THR A 31 11.66 -17.25 -1.84
C THR A 31 11.11 -18.68 -1.76
N LYS A 32 10.24 -18.94 -0.77
CA LYS A 32 9.62 -20.27 -0.59
C LYS A 32 8.36 -20.43 -1.42
N HIS A 33 7.53 -19.39 -1.40
CA HIS A 33 6.20 -19.38 -1.98
C HIS A 33 6.02 -18.01 -2.68
N PRO A 34 6.17 -17.93 -4.02
CA PRO A 34 6.56 -19.04 -4.90
C PRO A 34 8.06 -19.31 -4.77
N PRO A 35 8.54 -20.51 -5.13
CA PRO A 35 9.96 -20.75 -5.36
C PRO A 35 10.49 -19.79 -6.43
N ALA A 36 11.41 -18.92 -6.03
CA ALA A 36 11.97 -17.93 -6.93
C ALA A 36 13.40 -17.56 -6.52
N SER A 37 14.18 -17.19 -7.53
CA SER A 37 15.54 -16.70 -7.38
C SER A 37 15.53 -15.18 -7.37
N CYS A 38 16.26 -14.59 -6.41
CA CYS A 38 16.32 -13.15 -6.22
C CYS A 38 17.75 -12.66 -6.03
N LEU A 39 18.01 -11.45 -6.55
CA LEU A 39 19.20 -10.66 -6.28
C LEU A 39 18.81 -9.54 -5.30
N GLY A 40 19.76 -9.08 -4.50
CA GLY A 40 19.60 -7.91 -3.67
C GLY A 40 20.88 -7.10 -3.58
N LYS A 41 20.72 -5.83 -3.23
CA LYS A 41 21.79 -4.86 -3.07
C LYS A 41 21.58 -4.09 -1.77
N LEU A 42 22.64 -4.00 -0.98
CA LEU A 42 22.75 -3.16 0.22
C LEU A 42 23.61 -1.96 -0.13
N MET A 43 23.13 -0.76 0.16
CA MET A 43 23.94 0.45 0.17
C MET A 43 24.07 0.90 1.62
N MET A 44 25.30 1.04 2.13
CA MET A 44 25.56 1.31 3.53
C MET A 44 26.37 2.58 3.74
N LEU A 45 25.97 3.38 4.73
CA LEU A 45 26.67 4.59 5.15
C LEU A 45 27.39 4.36 6.48
N PRO A 46 28.57 4.96 6.67
CA PRO A 46 29.28 4.89 7.93
C PRO A 46 28.65 5.84 8.96
N GLU A 47 28.35 5.32 10.15
CA GLU A 47 27.95 6.07 11.33
C GLU A 47 29.12 6.13 12.31
N LYS A 48 29.47 7.35 12.72
CA LYS A 48 30.44 7.58 13.80
C LYS A 48 29.73 7.40 15.14
N VAL A 49 30.13 6.39 15.89
CA VAL A 49 29.65 6.16 17.26
C VAL A 49 30.64 6.75 18.25
N SER A 50 30.14 7.14 19.42
CA SER A 50 30.86 7.86 20.50
C SER A 50 32.13 7.18 21.00
N ASP A 51 32.29 5.89 20.74
CA ASP A 51 33.40 5.03 21.15
C ASP A 51 34.54 4.96 20.13
N GLY A 52 34.41 5.65 18.98
CA GLY A 52 35.38 5.61 17.90
C GLY A 52 35.28 4.39 16.99
N GLN A 53 34.31 3.49 17.21
CA GLN A 53 33.99 2.41 16.26
C GLN A 53 33.12 2.94 15.11
N LEU A 54 33.36 2.40 13.92
CA LEU A 54 32.59 2.72 12.72
C LEU A 54 31.47 1.69 12.60
N HIS A 55 30.22 2.12 12.76
CA HIS A 55 29.06 1.28 12.50
C HIS A 55 28.58 1.52 11.07
N TRP A 56 28.12 0.48 10.38
CA TRP A 56 27.56 0.62 9.03
C TRP A 56 26.03 0.53 9.11
N LYS A 57 25.35 1.59 8.69
CA LYS A 57 23.90 1.62 8.57
C LYS A 57 23.49 1.36 7.14
N ILE A 58 22.56 0.43 6.95
CA ILE A 58 21.92 0.23 5.65
C ILE A 58 21.11 1.48 5.34
N TRP A 59 21.52 2.19 4.29
CA TRP A 59 20.80 3.32 3.75
C TRP A 59 19.66 2.86 2.83
N THR A 60 19.95 1.92 1.93
CA THR A 60 18.93 1.26 1.10
C THR A 60 19.19 -0.24 1.02
N MET A 61 18.10 -1.01 0.97
CA MET A 61 18.12 -2.42 0.60
C MET A 61 17.12 -2.61 -0.55
N ALA A 62 17.64 -2.97 -1.71
CA ALA A 62 16.82 -3.28 -2.88
C ALA A 62 16.86 -4.77 -3.17
N THR A 63 15.74 -5.32 -3.65
CA THR A 63 15.65 -6.72 -4.07
C THR A 63 15.02 -6.79 -5.46
N LEU A 64 15.56 -7.65 -6.30
CA LEU A 64 15.14 -7.89 -7.66
C LEU A 64 14.78 -9.38 -7.81
N LEU A 65 13.54 -9.65 -8.20
CA LEU A 65 13.13 -10.98 -8.64
C LEU A 65 13.76 -11.28 -10.00
N THR A 66 14.58 -12.32 -10.10
CA THR A 66 15.28 -12.66 -11.34
C THR A 66 14.58 -13.75 -12.13
N ALA A 67 13.99 -14.75 -11.45
CA ALA A 67 13.26 -15.84 -12.09
C ALA A 67 12.32 -16.54 -11.10
N PHE A 68 11.18 -17.04 -11.60
CA PHE A 68 10.38 -18.05 -10.90
C PHE A 68 10.94 -19.44 -11.24
N ASP A 69 11.18 -20.26 -10.22
CA ASP A 69 11.80 -21.57 -10.44
C ASP A 69 10.83 -22.53 -11.15
N ASP A 70 9.54 -22.46 -10.79
CA ASP A 70 8.50 -23.33 -11.33
C ASP A 70 7.93 -22.85 -12.68
N PHE A 71 8.21 -21.60 -13.05
CA PHE A 71 7.71 -20.96 -14.27
C PHE A 71 8.86 -20.29 -15.05
N PRO A 72 9.83 -21.08 -15.54
CA PRO A 72 10.94 -20.54 -16.31
C PRO A 72 10.46 -19.97 -17.65
N GLU A 73 11.12 -18.92 -18.11
CA GLU A 73 10.90 -18.39 -19.46
C GLU A 73 11.36 -19.40 -20.53
N ASP A 74 10.47 -19.72 -21.47
CA ASP A 74 10.78 -20.53 -22.65
C ASP A 74 10.84 -19.65 -23.90
N VAL A 75 12.06 -19.20 -24.21
CA VAL A 75 12.33 -18.37 -25.39
C VAL A 75 12.01 -19.07 -26.72
N ARG A 76 11.80 -20.39 -26.76
CA ARG A 76 11.40 -21.09 -27.98
C ARG A 76 9.98 -20.70 -28.41
N LEU A 77 9.11 -20.42 -27.44
CA LEU A 77 7.73 -19.99 -27.68
C LEU A 77 7.68 -18.69 -28.49
N LEU A 78 8.69 -17.82 -28.36
CA LEU A 78 8.79 -16.60 -29.16
C LEU A 78 8.80 -16.86 -30.67
N LYS A 79 9.25 -18.04 -31.11
CA LYS A 79 9.29 -18.44 -32.53
C LYS A 79 8.04 -19.16 -33.00
N GLU A 80 7.14 -19.53 -32.10
CA GLU A 80 5.89 -20.18 -32.44
C GLU A 80 4.87 -19.16 -32.97
N PRO A 81 4.00 -19.52 -33.92
CA PRO A 81 2.93 -18.62 -34.38
C PRO A 81 1.97 -18.28 -33.24
N SER A 82 1.62 -17.00 -33.10
CA SER A 82 0.64 -16.55 -32.11
C SER A 82 -0.78 -16.82 -32.56
N THR A 83 -1.64 -17.24 -31.63
CA THR A 83 -3.08 -17.41 -31.88
C THR A 83 -3.75 -16.07 -32.11
N ALA A 84 -4.38 -15.89 -33.27
CA ALA A 84 -5.13 -14.67 -33.60
C ALA A 84 -6.29 -14.40 -32.62
N ILE A 85 -6.56 -13.13 -32.35
CA ILE A 85 -7.67 -12.72 -31.49
C ILE A 85 -9.01 -13.05 -32.16
N GLY A 86 -9.94 -13.62 -31.39
CA GLY A 86 -11.27 -13.97 -31.87
C GLY A 86 -12.06 -12.76 -32.39
N SER A 87 -12.95 -13.00 -33.38
CA SER A 87 -13.78 -11.95 -33.99
C SER A 87 -14.96 -11.49 -33.11
N GLY A 88 -15.22 -12.17 -32.00
CA GLY A 88 -16.34 -11.88 -31.09
C GLY A 88 -16.36 -10.45 -30.52
N THR A 89 -17.53 -10.05 -30.03
CA THR A 89 -17.75 -8.76 -29.33
C THR A 89 -17.42 -8.84 -27.84
N VAL A 90 -17.35 -10.05 -27.29
CA VAL A 90 -16.92 -10.35 -25.92
C VAL A 90 -15.68 -11.23 -26.01
N LEU A 91 -14.58 -10.76 -25.42
CA LEU A 91 -13.29 -11.42 -25.42
C LEU A 91 -12.88 -11.75 -23.98
N SER A 92 -12.02 -12.75 -23.80
CA SER A 92 -11.40 -13.08 -22.52
C SER A 92 -9.95 -13.49 -22.77
N THR A 93 -9.05 -13.09 -21.88
CA THR A 93 -7.62 -13.39 -21.93
C THR A 93 -7.04 -13.34 -20.52
N ASP A 94 -5.80 -13.78 -20.31
CA ASP A 94 -5.19 -13.68 -18.98
C ASP A 94 -4.73 -12.26 -18.68
N VAL A 95 -4.12 -11.60 -19.68
CA VAL A 95 -3.54 -10.27 -19.55
C VAL A 95 -4.01 -9.33 -20.67
N VAL A 96 -4.44 -8.12 -20.33
CA VAL A 96 -4.61 -7.04 -21.31
C VAL A 96 -3.49 -6.02 -21.14
N ILE A 97 -2.83 -5.68 -22.24
CA ILE A 97 -1.82 -4.62 -22.31
C ILE A 97 -2.44 -3.43 -23.06
N VAL A 98 -2.48 -2.26 -22.43
CA VAL A 98 -2.99 -1.04 -23.06
C VAL A 98 -1.80 -0.22 -23.57
N GLY A 99 -1.62 -0.23 -24.90
CA GLY A 99 -0.52 0.40 -25.61
C GLY A 99 0.43 -0.63 -26.25
N GLY A 100 0.63 -0.51 -27.56
CA GLY A 100 1.51 -1.34 -28.39
C GLY A 100 2.81 -0.64 -28.81
N GLY A 101 3.30 0.30 -28.00
CA GLY A 101 4.65 0.86 -28.11
C GLY A 101 5.73 -0.06 -27.52
N ASN A 102 6.97 0.42 -27.38
CA ASN A 102 8.11 -0.39 -26.89
C ASN A 102 7.78 -1.16 -25.61
N ALA A 103 7.31 -0.47 -24.56
CA ALA A 103 6.98 -1.10 -23.28
C ALA A 103 5.92 -2.20 -23.43
N GLY A 104 4.88 -1.97 -24.23
CA GLY A 104 3.80 -2.93 -24.41
C GLY A 104 4.24 -4.18 -25.17
N LEU A 105 5.03 -4.01 -26.24
CA LEU A 105 5.50 -5.15 -27.04
C LEU A 105 6.61 -5.95 -26.34
N ILE A 106 7.46 -5.29 -25.53
CA ILE A 106 8.41 -5.98 -24.67
C ILE A 106 7.67 -6.90 -23.69
N GLN A 107 6.61 -6.38 -23.05
CA GLN A 107 5.80 -7.19 -22.14
C GLN A 107 5.06 -8.30 -22.88
N ALA A 108 4.53 -8.05 -24.06
CA ALA A 108 3.90 -9.08 -24.90
C ALA A 108 4.86 -10.22 -25.24
N ALA A 109 6.09 -9.92 -25.67
CA ALA A 109 7.12 -10.93 -25.92
C ALA A 109 7.45 -11.73 -24.65
N ARG A 110 7.61 -11.05 -23.51
CA ARG A 110 7.91 -11.72 -22.24
C ARG A 110 6.77 -12.63 -21.77
N LEU A 111 5.51 -12.18 -21.87
CA LEU A 111 4.34 -13.00 -21.57
C LEU A 111 4.24 -14.22 -22.51
N LYS A 112 4.59 -14.05 -23.79
CA LYS A 112 4.69 -15.16 -24.74
C LYS A 112 5.75 -16.18 -24.33
N ALA A 113 6.94 -15.73 -23.92
CA ALA A 113 7.99 -16.61 -23.40
C ALA A 113 7.58 -17.32 -22.09
N LEU A 114 6.67 -16.73 -21.30
CA LEU A 114 6.09 -17.33 -20.10
C LEU A 114 4.83 -18.18 -20.37
N ASN A 115 4.44 -18.35 -21.64
CA ASN A 115 3.22 -19.04 -22.05
C ASN A 115 1.93 -18.48 -21.40
N VAL A 116 1.85 -17.17 -21.20
CA VAL A 116 0.68 -16.48 -20.65
C VAL A 116 -0.12 -15.86 -21.79
N ASP A 117 -1.44 -16.07 -21.82
CA ASP A 117 -2.29 -15.52 -22.88
C ASP A 117 -2.50 -14.00 -22.70
N PHE A 118 -2.30 -13.21 -23.76
CA PHE A 118 -2.39 -11.74 -23.64
C PHE A 118 -3.00 -11.07 -24.86
N VAL A 119 -3.64 -9.90 -24.69
CA VAL A 119 -4.10 -9.05 -25.79
C VAL A 119 -3.53 -7.65 -25.64
N VAL A 120 -2.92 -7.11 -26.70
CA VAL A 120 -2.45 -5.73 -26.74
C VAL A 120 -3.49 -4.85 -27.43
N ILE A 121 -3.88 -3.75 -26.79
CA ILE A 121 -4.79 -2.74 -27.35
C ILE A 121 -3.98 -1.54 -27.81
N GLU A 122 -3.94 -1.29 -29.12
CA GLU A 122 -3.17 -0.18 -29.72
C GLU A 122 -4.10 0.78 -30.48
N LYS A 123 -3.94 2.08 -30.19
CA LYS A 123 -4.77 3.14 -30.78
C LYS A 123 -4.40 3.46 -32.22
N ASN A 124 -3.15 3.22 -32.61
CA ASN A 124 -2.66 3.46 -33.94
C ASN A 124 -3.08 2.35 -34.91
N PRO A 125 -3.18 2.65 -36.22
CA PRO A 125 -3.43 1.65 -37.25
C PRO A 125 -2.35 0.59 -37.40
N GLN A 126 -1.08 0.92 -37.15
CA GLN A 126 0.03 -0.01 -37.31
C GLN A 126 1.01 0.06 -36.15
N THR A 127 1.60 -1.09 -35.83
CA THR A 127 2.72 -1.18 -34.89
C THR A 127 3.89 -0.31 -35.39
N GLY A 128 4.47 0.48 -34.49
CA GLY A 128 5.56 1.41 -34.79
C GLY A 128 5.10 2.83 -35.17
N ASP A 129 3.80 3.05 -35.41
CA ASP A 129 3.25 4.38 -35.67
C ASP A 129 3.51 5.39 -34.54
N ASN A 130 3.76 4.91 -33.32
CA ASN A 130 4.18 5.76 -32.20
C ASN A 130 5.48 6.52 -32.49
N TRP A 131 6.37 5.95 -33.33
CA TRP A 131 7.58 6.59 -33.84
C TRP A 131 7.36 7.17 -35.23
N ALA A 132 6.77 6.42 -36.17
CA ALA A 132 6.58 6.87 -37.55
C ALA A 132 5.85 8.23 -37.66
N LYS A 133 4.91 8.48 -36.74
CA LYS A 133 4.13 9.73 -36.70
C LYS A 133 4.84 10.89 -36.00
N ARG A 134 6.09 10.75 -35.56
CA ARG A 134 6.92 11.88 -35.08
C ARG A 134 7.49 12.67 -36.26
N TYR A 135 8.02 13.86 -35.98
CA TYR A 135 8.70 14.69 -36.98
C TYR A 135 9.96 14.01 -37.52
N ASP A 136 10.33 14.32 -38.75
CA ASP A 136 11.37 13.62 -39.53
C ASP A 136 12.74 13.68 -38.84
N TYR A 137 13.05 14.82 -38.19
CA TYR A 137 14.33 15.07 -37.53
C TYR A 137 14.42 14.51 -36.10
N MET A 138 13.42 13.74 -35.65
CA MET A 138 13.43 13.19 -34.30
C MET A 138 14.54 12.14 -34.15
N ARG A 139 15.32 12.29 -33.08
CA ARG A 139 16.27 11.29 -32.58
C ARG A 139 16.11 11.14 -31.07
N PHE A 140 16.55 10.02 -30.52
CA PHE A 140 16.66 9.89 -29.08
C PHE A 140 17.82 10.73 -28.54
N HIS A 141 17.56 11.47 -27.47
CA HIS A 141 18.54 12.27 -26.72
C HIS A 141 19.27 11.45 -25.65
N ILE A 142 19.43 10.13 -25.89
CA ILE A 142 20.07 9.14 -25.02
C ILE A 142 20.74 8.08 -25.92
N GLY A 143 21.76 7.39 -25.41
CA GLY A 143 22.51 6.39 -26.17
C GLY A 143 21.73 5.10 -26.46
N LYS A 144 21.97 4.50 -27.62
CA LYS A 144 21.37 3.23 -28.09
C LYS A 144 21.42 2.11 -27.07
N ASN A 145 22.51 2.01 -26.31
CA ASN A 145 22.71 0.94 -25.35
C ASN A 145 21.74 1.00 -24.16
N TYR A 146 21.19 2.18 -23.85
CA TYR A 146 20.08 2.36 -22.90
C TYR A 146 18.73 1.90 -23.47
N CYS A 147 18.60 1.89 -24.81
CA CYS A 147 17.33 1.65 -25.50
C CYS A 147 17.11 0.19 -25.89
N GLN A 148 18.02 -0.72 -25.50
CA GLN A 148 18.01 -2.10 -25.94
C GLN A 148 16.69 -2.80 -25.60
N MET A 149 16.19 -3.62 -26.54
CA MET A 149 15.00 -4.44 -26.34
C MET A 149 15.43 -5.88 -26.01
N PRO A 150 14.83 -6.54 -25.01
CA PRO A 150 15.18 -7.92 -24.65
C PRO A 150 14.89 -8.86 -25.83
N TYR A 151 15.64 -9.96 -25.93
CA TYR A 151 15.54 -10.99 -26.99
C TYR A 151 15.95 -10.54 -28.40
N LEU A 152 15.84 -9.25 -28.75
CA LEU A 152 16.23 -8.73 -30.04
C LEU A 152 16.82 -7.31 -29.88
N PRO A 153 18.15 -7.20 -29.68
CA PRO A 153 18.81 -5.91 -29.54
C PRO A 153 18.84 -5.14 -30.87
N TYR A 154 19.09 -3.83 -30.79
CA TYR A 154 19.35 -3.01 -31.97
C TYR A 154 20.61 -3.50 -32.71
N PRO A 155 20.68 -3.37 -34.05
CA PRO A 155 21.88 -3.70 -34.81
C PRO A 155 23.12 -2.93 -34.32
N GLU A 156 24.29 -3.53 -34.45
CA GLU A 156 25.55 -2.92 -34.00
C GLU A 156 25.85 -1.63 -34.79
N GLU A 157 25.53 -1.64 -36.08
CA GLU A 157 25.67 -0.53 -37.03
C GLU A 157 24.65 0.60 -36.84
N ALA A 158 23.61 0.41 -36.02
CA ALA A 158 22.65 1.47 -35.75
C ALA A 158 23.31 2.63 -35.01
N GLU A 159 22.90 3.86 -35.35
CA GLU A 159 23.42 5.10 -34.77
C GLU A 159 23.31 5.12 -33.24
N TYR A 160 24.24 5.83 -32.58
CA TYR A 160 24.23 5.94 -31.13
C TYR A 160 23.01 6.72 -30.63
N GLU A 161 22.67 7.83 -31.28
CA GLU A 161 21.40 8.54 -31.09
C GLU A 161 20.40 8.02 -32.11
N LEU A 162 19.49 7.13 -31.68
CA LEU A 162 18.60 6.43 -32.61
C LEU A 162 17.62 7.40 -33.30
N PRO A 163 17.64 7.50 -34.65
CA PRO A 163 16.69 8.33 -35.39
C PRO A 163 15.30 7.69 -35.41
N ARG A 164 14.27 8.49 -35.65
CA ARG A 164 12.86 8.08 -35.74
C ARG A 164 12.66 6.81 -36.55
N ASP A 165 13.23 6.77 -37.76
CA ASP A 165 13.00 5.67 -38.70
C ASP A 165 13.65 4.38 -38.22
N GLU A 166 14.76 4.45 -37.47
CA GLU A 166 15.37 3.26 -36.85
C GLU A 166 14.51 2.74 -35.71
N LEU A 167 13.93 3.62 -34.89
CA LEU A 167 12.98 3.24 -33.84
C LEU A 167 11.74 2.56 -34.40
N GLU A 168 11.18 3.11 -35.48
CA GLU A 168 10.04 2.52 -36.20
C GLU A 168 10.40 1.15 -36.80
N ARG A 169 11.51 1.07 -37.55
CA ARG A 169 11.94 -0.19 -38.18
C ARG A 169 12.19 -1.27 -37.15
N HIS A 170 12.85 -0.93 -36.05
CA HIS A 170 13.22 -1.88 -35.02
C HIS A 170 11.99 -2.43 -34.29
N ILE A 171 11.04 -1.59 -33.87
CA ILE A 171 9.83 -2.07 -33.19
C ILE A 171 8.93 -2.91 -34.12
N GLN A 172 8.85 -2.56 -35.41
CA GLN A 172 8.16 -3.39 -36.41
C GLN A 172 8.87 -4.73 -36.61
N ARG A 173 10.21 -4.73 -36.68
CA ARG A 173 11.01 -5.96 -36.75
C ARG A 173 10.77 -6.83 -35.52
N PHE A 174 10.78 -6.26 -34.32
CA PHE A 174 10.52 -6.95 -33.07
C PHE A 174 9.15 -7.64 -33.06
N ALA A 175 8.10 -6.92 -33.45
CA ALA A 175 6.76 -7.47 -33.52
C ALA A 175 6.63 -8.62 -34.54
N ARG A 176 7.35 -8.54 -35.68
CA ARG A 176 7.38 -9.60 -36.70
C ARG A 176 8.20 -10.81 -36.26
N GLU A 177 9.38 -10.58 -35.69
CA GLU A 177 10.33 -11.63 -35.29
C GLU A 177 9.74 -12.56 -34.22
N PHE A 178 8.84 -12.03 -33.39
CA PHE A 178 8.16 -12.77 -32.33
C PHE A 178 6.68 -13.00 -32.61
N ASP A 179 6.24 -12.80 -33.86
CA ASP A 179 4.86 -12.95 -34.34
C ASP A 179 3.81 -12.38 -33.37
N LEU A 180 4.00 -11.16 -32.89
CA LEU A 180 3.10 -10.53 -31.91
C LEU A 180 1.85 -9.94 -32.56
N GLY A 181 1.92 -9.63 -33.86
CA GLY A 181 0.84 -8.99 -34.62
C GLY A 181 -0.55 -9.61 -34.44
N PRO A 182 -0.72 -10.94 -34.49
CA PRO A 182 -2.01 -11.60 -34.26
C PRO A 182 -2.64 -11.33 -32.87
N ARG A 183 -1.84 -10.87 -31.90
CA ARG A 183 -2.26 -10.49 -30.53
C ARG A 183 -2.40 -8.98 -30.31
N VAL A 184 -2.27 -8.17 -31.35
CA VAL A 184 -2.43 -6.71 -31.28
C VAL A 184 -3.73 -6.29 -31.96
N LEU A 185 -4.65 -5.72 -31.18
CA LEU A 185 -5.80 -4.99 -31.71
C LEU A 185 -5.39 -3.56 -32.02
N ASN A 186 -5.04 -3.32 -33.28
CA ASN A 186 -4.82 -1.97 -33.82
C ASN A 186 -6.15 -1.21 -33.94
N ASN A 187 -6.08 0.10 -34.21
CA ASN A 187 -7.27 0.98 -34.32
C ASN A 187 -8.24 0.86 -33.13
N SER A 188 -7.71 0.59 -31.93
CA SER A 188 -8.49 0.22 -30.77
C SER A 188 -8.24 1.15 -29.59
N LYS A 189 -9.32 1.57 -28.91
CA LYS A 189 -9.25 2.46 -27.75
C LYS A 189 -9.98 1.85 -26.56
N VAL A 190 -9.38 1.96 -25.38
CA VAL A 190 -10.05 1.68 -24.11
C VAL A 190 -10.93 2.86 -23.75
N LYS A 191 -12.22 2.62 -23.54
CA LYS A 191 -13.20 3.64 -23.11
C LYS A 191 -13.32 3.68 -21.59
N ALA A 192 -13.36 2.52 -20.96
CA ALA A 192 -13.50 2.38 -19.52
C ALA A 192 -12.87 1.07 -19.04
N THR A 193 -12.41 1.07 -17.79
CA THR A 193 -11.91 -0.11 -17.09
C THR A 193 -12.58 -0.18 -15.72
N SER A 194 -12.99 -1.37 -15.30
CA SER A 194 -13.53 -1.63 -13.96
C SER A 194 -13.00 -2.95 -13.46
N PHE A 195 -12.62 -3.02 -12.18
CA PHE A 195 -12.29 -4.29 -11.54
C PHE A 195 -13.55 -4.89 -10.91
N ASP A 196 -13.85 -6.14 -11.24
CA ASP A 196 -14.91 -6.92 -10.59
C ASP A 196 -14.31 -7.62 -9.37
N GLU A 197 -14.60 -7.10 -8.18
CA GLU A 197 -14.09 -7.67 -6.92
C GLU A 197 -14.60 -9.08 -6.64
N ASN A 198 -15.78 -9.48 -7.14
CA ASN A 198 -16.32 -10.82 -6.90
C ASN A 198 -15.65 -11.84 -7.81
N ALA A 199 -15.52 -11.50 -9.09
CA ALA A 199 -14.92 -12.38 -10.08
C ALA A 199 -13.38 -12.30 -10.12
N GLN A 200 -12.78 -11.34 -9.40
CA GLN A 200 -11.33 -11.06 -9.39
C GLN A 200 -10.76 -10.86 -10.81
N VAL A 201 -11.50 -10.17 -11.66
CA VAL A 201 -11.11 -9.87 -13.05
C VAL A 201 -11.33 -8.42 -13.38
N TRP A 202 -10.48 -7.89 -14.25
CA TRP A 202 -10.70 -6.62 -14.93
C TRP A 202 -11.69 -6.81 -16.07
N LYS A 203 -12.60 -5.86 -16.20
CA LYS A 203 -13.46 -5.68 -17.37
C LYS A 203 -13.10 -4.37 -18.05
N LEU A 204 -12.92 -4.43 -19.37
CA LEU A 204 -12.62 -3.26 -20.19
C LEU A 204 -13.65 -3.13 -21.31
N ASP A 205 -14.15 -1.91 -21.48
CA ASP A 205 -14.98 -1.52 -22.62
C ASP A 205 -14.08 -0.90 -23.69
N LEU A 206 -14.14 -1.45 -24.90
CA LEU A 206 -13.28 -1.10 -26.03
C LEU A 206 -14.09 -0.52 -27.18
N ILE A 207 -13.45 0.36 -27.95
CA ILE A 207 -13.86 0.73 -29.31
C ILE A 207 -12.80 0.19 -30.27
N VAL A 208 -13.16 -0.81 -31.07
CA VAL A 208 -12.28 -1.48 -32.04
C VAL A 208 -12.82 -1.18 -33.42
N GLU A 209 -12.07 -0.42 -34.23
CA GLU A 209 -12.50 -0.01 -35.58
C GLU A 209 -13.90 0.66 -35.60
N GLY A 210 -14.23 1.38 -34.53
CA GLY A 210 -15.53 2.04 -34.35
C GLY A 210 -16.64 1.17 -33.76
N ALA A 211 -16.45 -0.15 -33.66
CA ALA A 211 -17.39 -1.06 -33.01
C ALA A 211 -17.13 -1.21 -31.51
N GLN A 212 -18.19 -1.33 -30.72
CA GLN A 212 -18.08 -1.62 -29.28
C GLN A 212 -17.72 -3.08 -29.06
N LYS A 213 -16.69 -3.32 -28.24
CA LYS A 213 -16.32 -4.64 -27.74
C LYS A 213 -16.10 -4.58 -26.23
N SER A 214 -16.13 -5.74 -25.58
CA SER A 214 -15.73 -5.88 -24.17
C SER A 214 -14.68 -6.99 -24.05
N ILE A 215 -13.73 -6.81 -23.14
CA ILE A 215 -12.72 -7.83 -22.83
C ILE A 215 -12.61 -7.98 -21.31
N THR A 216 -12.48 -9.21 -20.84
CA THR A 216 -12.16 -9.53 -19.45
C THR A 216 -10.76 -10.10 -19.32
N CYS A 217 -10.05 -9.77 -18.25
CA CYS A 217 -8.74 -10.34 -17.96
C CYS A 217 -8.42 -10.43 -16.47
N ARG A 218 -7.44 -11.25 -16.09
CA ARG A 218 -6.98 -11.35 -14.70
C ARG A 218 -6.03 -10.21 -14.34
N ALA A 219 -5.15 -9.84 -15.28
CA ALA A 219 -4.21 -8.75 -15.10
C ALA A 219 -4.34 -7.68 -16.19
N LEU A 220 -4.12 -6.42 -15.80
CA LEU A 220 -4.14 -5.26 -16.68
C LEU A 220 -2.79 -4.53 -16.60
N ILE A 221 -2.12 -4.41 -17.73
CA ILE A 221 -0.85 -3.68 -17.89
C ILE A 221 -1.13 -2.36 -18.62
N ILE A 222 -0.72 -1.24 -18.02
CA ILE A 222 -0.82 0.08 -18.67
C ILE A 222 0.54 0.44 -19.27
N ALA A 223 0.63 0.40 -20.60
CA ALA A 223 1.82 0.68 -21.39
C ALA A 223 1.61 1.89 -22.33
N THR A 224 0.87 2.90 -21.86
CA THR A 224 0.50 4.10 -22.64
C THR A 224 1.60 5.17 -22.70
N GLY A 225 2.69 4.99 -21.94
CA GLY A 225 3.78 5.96 -21.77
C GLY A 225 3.43 7.11 -20.82
N SER A 226 4.38 8.02 -20.58
CA SER A 226 4.27 9.09 -19.55
C SER A 226 3.42 10.30 -19.97
N GLY A 227 2.37 10.11 -20.76
CA GLY A 227 1.40 11.18 -21.07
C GLY A 227 1.80 12.16 -22.19
N PHE A 228 2.89 11.93 -22.92
CA PHE A 228 3.39 12.84 -23.97
C PHE A 228 2.53 12.95 -25.24
N SER A 229 1.38 12.27 -25.31
CA SER A 229 0.53 12.27 -26.50
C SER A 229 -0.55 13.35 -26.52
N THR A 230 -0.78 14.04 -25.42
CA THR A 230 -1.78 15.12 -25.35
C THR A 230 -1.08 16.47 -25.48
N PRO A 231 -1.29 17.21 -26.58
CA PRO A 231 -0.64 18.49 -26.78
C PRO A 231 -1.15 19.52 -25.77
N PHE A 232 -0.24 20.28 -25.17
CA PHE A 232 -0.59 21.46 -24.38
C PHE A 232 -0.39 22.70 -25.25
N ILE A 233 -1.49 23.40 -25.52
CA ILE A 233 -1.47 24.65 -26.28
C ILE A 233 -1.67 25.79 -25.28
N PRO A 234 -0.65 26.65 -25.03
CA PRO A 234 -0.81 27.77 -24.12
C PRO A 234 -1.86 28.75 -24.65
N ASP A 235 -2.58 29.39 -23.73
CA ASP A 235 -3.42 30.53 -24.08
C ASP A 235 -2.55 31.77 -24.32
N VAL A 236 -2.76 32.42 -25.45
CA VAL A 236 -1.97 33.57 -25.90
C VAL A 236 -2.94 34.68 -26.27
N ALA A 237 -2.78 35.84 -25.65
CA ALA A 237 -3.59 37.02 -25.96
C ALA A 237 -3.53 37.35 -27.45
N ASP A 238 -4.66 37.75 -28.02
CA ASP A 238 -4.79 38.15 -29.43
C ASP A 238 -4.27 37.11 -30.44
N ARG A 239 -4.38 35.81 -30.13
CA ARG A 239 -3.94 34.72 -31.03
C ARG A 239 -4.44 34.87 -32.48
N GLY A 240 -5.63 35.45 -32.68
CA GLY A 240 -6.21 35.72 -33.99
C GLY A 240 -5.53 36.82 -34.80
N ALA A 241 -4.65 37.63 -34.20
CA ALA A 241 -3.84 38.63 -34.89
C ALA A 241 -2.79 37.98 -35.80
N PHE A 242 -2.24 36.82 -35.39
CA PHE A 242 -1.34 36.04 -36.22
C PHE A 242 -2.12 35.31 -37.32
N LYS A 243 -1.79 35.58 -38.58
CA LYS A 243 -2.45 34.98 -39.76
C LYS A 243 -1.66 33.84 -40.39
N GLY A 244 -0.45 33.56 -39.89
CA GLY A 244 0.36 32.44 -40.35
C GLY A 244 -0.06 31.10 -39.74
N PRO A 245 0.52 29.98 -40.24
CA PRO A 245 0.30 28.66 -39.66
C PRO A 245 0.77 28.59 -38.20
N SER A 246 -0.07 28.08 -37.30
CA SER A 246 0.25 27.83 -35.89
C SER A 246 0.04 26.35 -35.60
N LEU A 247 1.09 25.67 -35.15
CA LEU A 247 1.13 24.22 -34.95
C LEU A 247 1.87 23.86 -33.66
N HIS A 248 1.46 22.75 -33.04
CA HIS A 248 2.18 22.12 -31.94
C HIS A 248 3.25 21.17 -32.51
N SER A 249 4.32 20.90 -31.76
CA SER A 249 5.40 20.00 -32.20
C SER A 249 4.92 18.59 -32.56
N SER A 250 3.82 18.12 -31.96
CA SER A 250 3.17 16.84 -32.33
C SER A 250 2.54 16.83 -33.73
N SER A 251 2.30 18.00 -34.31
CA SER A 251 1.76 18.20 -35.66
C SER A 251 2.83 18.68 -36.64
N PHE A 252 4.03 19.01 -36.16
CA PHE A 252 5.18 19.33 -37.01
C PHE A 252 5.69 18.07 -37.71
N ARG A 253 6.12 18.23 -38.96
CA ARG A 253 6.66 17.15 -39.80
C ARG A 253 8.12 17.42 -40.15
N SER A 254 8.37 18.49 -40.91
CA SER A 254 9.72 18.96 -41.19
C SER A 254 9.77 20.45 -41.55
N GLY A 255 10.95 21.05 -41.42
CA GLY A 255 11.24 22.41 -41.87
C GLY A 255 11.06 22.57 -43.38
N LYS A 256 11.38 21.51 -44.15
CA LYS A 256 11.18 21.47 -45.60
C LYS A 256 9.70 21.59 -45.99
N GLU A 257 8.80 20.94 -45.25
CA GLU A 257 7.36 21.07 -45.48
C GLU A 257 6.89 22.52 -45.24
N LEU A 258 7.36 23.17 -44.17
CA LEU A 258 7.03 24.57 -43.91
C LEU A 258 7.52 25.50 -45.03
N LEU A 259 8.75 25.28 -45.52
CA LEU A 259 9.30 26.03 -46.65
C LEU A 259 8.46 25.83 -47.92
N GLN A 260 8.05 24.60 -48.22
CA GLN A 260 7.19 24.27 -49.36
C GLN A 260 5.82 24.95 -49.25
N HIS A 261 5.30 25.11 -48.03
CA HIS A 261 4.08 25.88 -47.75
C HIS A 261 4.30 27.40 -47.70
N GLY A 262 5.48 27.88 -48.10
CA GLY A 262 5.79 29.31 -48.27
C GLY A 262 6.26 30.02 -47.00
N ALA A 263 6.59 29.30 -45.94
CA ALA A 263 7.20 29.90 -44.75
C ALA A 263 8.58 30.47 -45.10
N LYS A 264 8.87 31.67 -44.56
CA LYS A 264 10.21 32.30 -44.64
C LYS A 264 10.91 32.35 -43.28
N SER A 265 10.12 32.33 -42.22
CA SER A 265 10.58 32.40 -40.84
C SER A 265 9.64 31.63 -39.92
N VAL A 266 10.16 31.15 -38.80
CA VAL A 266 9.44 30.37 -37.79
C VAL A 266 9.78 30.90 -36.41
N ILE A 267 8.76 31.02 -35.55
CA ILE A 267 8.92 31.27 -34.12
C ILE A 267 8.58 29.98 -33.38
N ILE A 268 9.53 29.49 -32.59
CA ILE A 268 9.40 28.30 -31.75
C ILE A 268 9.14 28.76 -30.31
N ILE A 269 8.03 28.30 -29.74
CA ILE A 269 7.65 28.64 -28.36
C ILE A 269 8.01 27.47 -27.45
N GLY A 270 9.01 27.68 -26.59
CA GLY A 270 9.55 26.66 -25.68
C GLY A 270 11.01 26.29 -26.00
N SER A 271 11.69 25.73 -25.01
CA SER A 271 13.13 25.45 -25.02
C SER A 271 13.47 24.06 -24.42
N ALA A 272 12.59 23.08 -24.67
CA ALA A 272 12.81 21.67 -24.36
C ALA A 272 13.31 20.90 -25.60
N ASN A 273 13.65 19.61 -25.46
CA ASN A 273 14.30 18.82 -26.53
C ASN A 273 13.65 18.94 -27.91
N SER A 274 12.33 18.77 -28.02
CA SER A 274 11.64 18.91 -29.32
C SER A 274 11.74 20.31 -29.94
N ALA A 275 11.93 21.37 -29.15
CA ALA A 275 12.15 22.71 -29.68
C ALA A 275 13.51 22.84 -30.36
N PHE A 276 14.55 22.18 -29.82
CA PHE A 276 15.87 22.14 -30.43
C PHE A 276 15.90 21.32 -31.71
N ASP A 277 15.26 20.14 -31.73
CA ASP A 277 15.16 19.33 -32.96
C ASP A 277 14.44 20.10 -34.08
N VAL A 278 13.34 20.77 -33.75
CA VAL A 278 12.58 21.60 -34.72
C VAL A 278 13.38 22.81 -35.16
N LEU A 279 14.15 23.45 -34.26
CA LEU A 279 14.99 24.58 -34.58
C LEU A 279 16.08 24.19 -35.58
N GLU A 280 16.78 23.09 -35.32
CA GLU A 280 17.85 22.58 -36.17
C GLU A 280 17.30 22.19 -37.55
N ASP A 281 16.18 21.47 -37.61
CA ASP A 281 15.53 21.10 -38.87
C ASP A 281 15.06 22.32 -39.68
N CYS A 282 14.42 23.30 -39.03
CA CYS A 282 14.00 24.54 -39.71
C CYS A 282 15.20 25.36 -40.21
N HIS A 283 16.27 25.44 -39.42
CA HIS A 283 17.49 26.14 -39.80
C HIS A 283 18.16 25.47 -41.01
N ASN A 284 18.30 24.14 -40.98
CA ASN A 284 18.86 23.35 -42.07
C ASN A 284 18.00 23.44 -43.35
N ALA A 285 16.70 23.64 -43.23
CA ALA A 285 15.80 23.92 -44.35
C ALA A 285 15.95 25.35 -44.93
N GLY A 286 16.75 26.23 -44.31
CA GLY A 286 16.97 27.62 -44.75
C GLY A 286 15.94 28.63 -44.23
N LEU A 287 15.15 28.28 -43.20
CA LEU A 287 14.21 29.20 -42.57
C LEU A 287 14.92 30.11 -41.57
N THR A 288 14.45 31.35 -41.44
CA THR A 288 14.87 32.21 -40.31
C THR A 288 14.16 31.76 -39.04
N VAL A 289 14.90 31.27 -38.04
CA VAL A 289 14.32 30.70 -36.82
C VAL A 289 14.52 31.63 -35.62
N GLN A 290 13.48 31.78 -34.81
CA GLN A 290 13.54 32.45 -33.51
C GLN A 290 12.97 31.54 -32.42
N MET A 291 13.59 31.49 -31.25
CA MET A 291 13.11 30.71 -30.10
C MET A 291 12.68 31.65 -28.98
N ILE A 292 11.50 31.39 -28.41
CA ILE A 292 11.00 32.07 -27.22
C ILE A 292 11.25 31.18 -26.01
N GLN A 293 12.27 31.53 -25.23
CA GLN A 293 12.58 30.90 -23.95
C GLN A 293 11.88 31.65 -22.82
N ARG A 294 11.02 30.94 -22.07
CA ARG A 294 10.30 31.52 -20.91
C ARG A 294 11.19 31.63 -19.68
N SER A 295 11.99 30.60 -19.42
CA SER A 295 12.84 30.45 -18.24
C SER A 295 14.16 29.80 -18.65
N PRO A 296 15.25 29.96 -17.86
CA PRO A 296 16.51 29.28 -18.13
C PRO A 296 16.32 27.78 -18.37
N THR A 297 17.11 27.22 -19.27
CA THR A 297 17.10 25.79 -19.59
C THR A 297 18.37 25.16 -19.04
N TYR A 298 18.22 24.07 -18.28
CA TYR A 298 19.35 23.21 -17.92
C TYR A 298 19.78 22.43 -19.17
N VAL A 299 20.97 22.71 -19.68
CA VAL A 299 21.51 22.06 -20.88
C VAL A 299 22.63 21.14 -20.44
N ILE A 300 22.60 19.90 -20.91
CA ILE A 300 23.57 18.87 -20.53
C ILE A 300 24.27 18.38 -21.81
N PRO A 301 25.60 18.52 -21.92
CA PRO A 301 26.36 17.87 -22.98
C PRO A 301 26.15 16.35 -22.98
N MET A 302 25.97 15.74 -24.16
CA MET A 302 25.78 14.29 -24.27
C MET A 302 26.90 13.47 -23.61
N ARG A 303 28.14 13.98 -23.60
CA ARG A 303 29.26 13.33 -22.89
C ARG A 303 29.11 13.28 -21.36
N TYR A 304 28.38 14.22 -20.75
CA TYR A 304 28.07 14.16 -19.31
C TYR A 304 27.02 13.08 -19.05
N TYR A 305 26.01 13.05 -19.92
CA TYR A 305 24.95 12.07 -19.85
C TYR A 305 25.45 10.64 -20.08
N ALA A 306 26.40 10.48 -21.01
CA ALA A 306 27.13 9.24 -21.30
C ALA A 306 28.29 8.96 -20.33
N HIS A 307 28.38 9.66 -19.19
CA HIS A 307 29.37 9.32 -18.17
C HIS A 307 29.03 7.97 -17.51
N PRO A 308 30.00 7.09 -17.21
CA PRO A 308 29.74 5.77 -16.61
C PRO A 308 29.06 5.78 -15.24
N GLN A 309 29.13 6.90 -14.51
CA GLN A 309 28.38 7.09 -13.25
C GLN A 309 26.91 7.54 -13.45
N GLY A 310 26.50 7.75 -14.70
CA GLY A 310 25.12 8.02 -15.12
C GLY A 310 24.65 6.96 -16.10
N LEU A 311 24.01 7.36 -17.21
CA LEU A 311 23.51 6.40 -18.21
C LEU A 311 24.59 5.83 -19.12
N GLY A 312 25.83 6.37 -19.08
CA GLY A 312 26.98 5.74 -19.73
C GLY A 312 27.34 4.36 -19.17
N ILE A 313 26.74 3.96 -18.03
CA ILE A 313 26.94 2.60 -17.50
C ILE A 313 26.53 1.52 -18.52
N PHE A 314 25.53 1.79 -19.37
CA PHE A 314 25.10 0.89 -20.44
C PHE A 314 26.15 0.70 -21.55
N ASP A 315 27.16 1.56 -21.61
CA ASP A 315 28.27 1.44 -22.57
C ASP A 315 29.44 0.61 -22.02
N VAL A 316 29.45 0.29 -20.72
CA VAL A 316 30.58 -0.37 -20.04
C VAL A 316 30.25 -1.75 -19.46
N VAL A 317 28.98 -2.03 -19.17
CA VAL A 317 28.50 -3.34 -18.69
C VAL A 317 27.32 -3.82 -19.53
N SER A 318 26.89 -5.08 -19.34
CA SER A 318 25.70 -5.58 -20.03
C SER A 318 24.45 -4.81 -19.62
N THR A 319 23.45 -4.77 -20.50
CA THR A 319 22.16 -4.11 -20.24
C THR A 319 21.52 -4.59 -18.94
N GLU A 320 21.56 -5.89 -18.66
CA GLU A 320 20.97 -6.48 -17.46
C GLU A 320 21.66 -5.99 -16.18
N VAL A 321 23.00 -5.86 -16.22
CA VAL A 321 23.79 -5.35 -15.08
C VAL A 321 23.55 -3.85 -14.89
N ALA A 322 23.47 -3.09 -15.98
CA ALA A 322 23.16 -1.66 -15.96
C ALA A 322 21.75 -1.41 -15.40
N ASP A 323 20.75 -2.14 -15.89
CA ASP A 323 19.36 -2.09 -15.42
C ASP A 323 19.28 -2.42 -13.93
N ALA A 324 19.93 -3.51 -13.50
CA ALA A 324 19.96 -3.89 -12.10
C ALA A 324 20.63 -2.81 -11.23
N THR A 325 21.73 -2.23 -11.69
CA THR A 325 22.48 -1.21 -10.94
C THR A 325 21.68 0.07 -10.76
N ILE A 326 21.03 0.55 -11.81
CA ILE A 326 20.23 1.79 -11.77
C ILE A 326 18.93 1.58 -10.99
N ASN A 327 18.20 0.50 -11.26
CA ASN A 327 16.89 0.27 -10.64
C ASN A 327 16.98 -0.20 -9.17
N MET A 328 18.13 -0.73 -8.73
CA MET A 328 18.40 -1.02 -7.31
C MET A 328 19.07 0.16 -6.56
N GLY A 329 19.21 1.32 -7.21
CA GLY A 329 19.71 2.55 -6.59
C GLY A 329 18.67 3.28 -5.73
N PRO A 330 19.06 4.38 -5.07
CA PRO A 330 18.17 5.16 -4.21
C PRO A 330 17.26 6.05 -5.07
N VAL A 331 16.09 5.53 -5.46
CA VAL A 331 15.15 6.18 -6.39
C VAL A 331 14.81 7.63 -5.99
N ALA A 332 14.63 7.90 -4.69
CA ALA A 332 14.27 9.22 -4.17
C ALA A 332 15.29 10.33 -4.48
N ILE A 333 16.56 9.97 -4.73
CA ILE A 333 17.63 10.90 -5.11
C ILE A 333 18.31 10.54 -6.43
N GLY A 334 17.65 9.69 -7.24
CA GLY A 334 18.23 9.13 -8.47
C GLY A 334 18.57 10.17 -9.53
N GLY A 335 17.94 11.35 -9.52
CA GLY A 335 18.29 12.48 -10.39
C GLY A 335 19.42 13.35 -9.83
N GLN A 336 19.50 13.47 -8.51
CA GLN A 336 20.46 14.32 -7.80
C GLN A 336 21.88 13.75 -7.87
N LEU A 337 22.02 12.42 -7.78
CA LEU A 337 23.33 11.76 -7.87
C LEU A 337 24.03 12.02 -9.22
N PRO A 338 23.42 11.76 -10.40
CA PRO A 338 23.99 12.18 -11.67
C PRO A 338 24.16 13.70 -11.78
N GLY A 339 23.27 14.49 -11.17
CA GLY A 339 23.38 15.95 -11.13
C GLY A 339 24.68 16.44 -10.50
N LEU A 340 25.18 15.78 -9.46
CA LEU A 340 26.48 16.09 -8.85
C LEU A 340 27.65 15.81 -9.80
N VAL A 341 27.57 14.71 -10.55
CA VAL A 341 28.58 14.36 -11.57
C VAL A 341 28.57 15.40 -12.69
N HIS A 342 27.38 15.79 -13.17
CA HIS A 342 27.25 16.83 -14.19
C HIS A 342 27.79 18.18 -13.70
N ALA A 343 27.54 18.55 -12.45
CA ALA A 343 28.06 19.80 -11.87
C ALA A 343 29.59 19.79 -11.75
N ALA A 344 30.19 18.67 -11.34
CA ALA A 344 31.64 18.52 -11.29
C ALA A 344 32.27 18.66 -12.67
N LEU A 345 31.72 17.97 -13.68
CA LEU A 345 32.18 18.10 -15.06
C LEU A 345 31.94 19.51 -15.61
N ALA A 346 30.84 20.15 -15.24
CA ALA A 346 30.52 21.50 -15.68
C ALA A 346 31.52 22.54 -15.16
N ALA A 347 31.99 22.38 -13.92
CA ALA A 347 32.97 23.25 -13.29
C ALA A 347 34.33 23.25 -14.01
N GLU A 348 34.63 22.21 -14.81
CA GLU A 348 35.84 22.14 -15.63
C GLU A 348 35.77 23.02 -16.89
N GLU A 349 34.58 23.50 -17.28
CA GLU A 349 34.38 24.35 -18.46
C GLU A 349 33.44 25.54 -18.15
N PRO A 350 33.87 26.50 -17.30
CA PRO A 350 33.02 27.56 -16.76
C PRO A 350 32.43 28.50 -17.83
N ASP A 351 33.07 28.63 -18.98
CA ASP A 351 32.68 29.56 -20.05
C ASP A 351 31.88 28.89 -21.18
N ARG A 352 31.50 27.60 -21.05
CA ARG A 352 30.88 26.81 -22.14
C ARG A 352 29.67 27.48 -22.80
N TYR A 353 28.85 28.15 -21.99
CA TYR A 353 27.61 28.79 -22.45
C TYR A 353 27.70 30.30 -22.64
N SER A 354 28.90 30.90 -22.55
CA SER A 354 29.12 32.34 -22.70
C SER A 354 28.53 32.89 -24.01
N GLU A 355 28.90 32.33 -25.16
CA GLU A 355 28.39 32.76 -26.47
C GLU A 355 26.87 32.61 -26.59
N LEU A 356 26.31 31.54 -26.01
CA LEU A 356 24.87 31.25 -26.06
C LEU A 356 24.08 32.24 -25.19
N ASN A 357 24.62 32.56 -24.01
CA ASN A 357 24.09 33.57 -23.10
C ASN A 357 24.18 34.98 -23.72
N ASP A 358 25.30 35.31 -24.39
CA ASP A 358 25.49 36.57 -25.13
C ASP A 358 24.50 36.70 -26.30
N ALA A 359 24.16 35.57 -26.95
CA ALA A 359 23.12 35.50 -27.97
C ALA A 359 21.68 35.57 -27.40
N GLY A 360 21.52 35.63 -26.07
CA GLY A 360 20.25 35.83 -25.38
C GLY A 360 19.53 34.55 -24.94
N PHE A 361 20.13 33.37 -25.12
CA PHE A 361 19.59 32.10 -24.62
C PHE A 361 20.19 31.79 -23.25
N LYS A 362 19.35 31.74 -22.22
CA LYS A 362 19.77 31.50 -20.84
C LYS A 362 19.97 30.01 -20.59
N ALA A 363 21.20 29.53 -20.74
CA ALA A 363 21.59 28.17 -20.38
C ALA A 363 22.19 28.15 -18.97
N GLY A 364 21.98 27.05 -18.25
CA GLY A 364 22.63 26.81 -16.96
C GLY A 364 23.19 25.39 -16.87
N ASP A 365 24.15 25.21 -15.97
CA ASP A 365 24.86 23.95 -15.68
C ASP A 365 24.25 23.15 -14.52
N THR A 366 23.24 23.70 -13.86
CA THR A 366 22.56 23.07 -12.72
C THR A 366 21.05 23.00 -12.95
N PRO A 367 20.39 21.89 -12.58
CA PRO A 367 18.96 21.89 -12.34
C PRO A 367 18.62 23.01 -11.35
N ILE A 368 17.56 23.76 -11.64
CA ILE A 368 17.13 24.95 -10.88
C ILE A 368 16.86 24.64 -9.39
N ASP A 369 16.72 23.36 -9.01
CA ASP A 369 16.38 22.90 -7.66
C ASP A 369 17.56 22.31 -6.84
N ILE A 370 18.81 22.20 -7.35
CA ILE A 370 19.93 21.71 -6.50
C ILE A 370 20.57 22.81 -5.62
N HIS A 371 19.90 23.95 -5.45
CA HIS A 371 20.37 25.00 -4.54
C HIS A 371 20.10 24.68 -3.06
N GLU A 372 19.38 23.61 -2.75
CA GLU A 372 19.41 23.02 -1.42
C GLU A 372 20.63 22.11 -1.32
N ASP A 373 21.56 22.51 -0.44
CA ASP A 373 22.69 21.70 -0.03
C ASP A 373 22.15 20.30 0.33
N LEU A 374 22.50 19.26 -0.45
CA LEU A 374 22.10 17.88 -0.12
C LEU A 374 22.61 17.47 1.27
N ALA A 375 23.63 18.17 1.80
CA ALA A 375 24.08 18.05 3.18
C ALA A 375 23.14 18.71 4.21
N ALA A 376 22.24 19.60 3.79
CA ALA A 376 21.26 20.30 4.63
C ALA A 376 19.84 19.69 4.59
N VAL A 377 19.56 18.76 3.66
CA VAL A 377 18.32 17.98 3.69
C VAL A 377 18.38 17.03 4.89
N PRO A 378 17.51 17.19 5.91
CA PRO A 378 17.50 16.26 7.03
C PRO A 378 17.16 14.86 6.51
N ILE A 379 18.05 13.88 6.75
CA ILE A 379 17.84 12.47 6.38
C ILE A 379 16.51 11.93 6.93
N GLU A 380 15.97 12.57 7.97
CA GLU A 380 14.67 12.28 8.58
C GLU A 380 13.45 12.52 7.66
N SER A 381 13.59 13.21 6.52
CA SER A 381 12.47 13.54 5.61
C SER A 381 12.34 12.69 4.35
N LEU A 382 13.17 11.66 4.16
CA LEU A 382 13.13 10.79 2.98
C LEU A 382 12.80 9.35 3.38
N PHE A 383 11.52 9.08 3.61
CA PHE A 383 10.98 7.73 3.70
C PHE A 383 9.92 7.56 2.62
N GLU A 384 10.33 7.11 1.44
CA GLU A 384 9.40 6.47 0.51
C GLU A 384 9.79 4.99 0.46
N VAL A 385 9.05 4.18 1.22
CA VAL A 385 9.15 2.73 1.14
C VAL A 385 8.19 2.27 0.06
N HIS A 386 8.70 2.00 -1.14
CA HIS A 386 7.96 1.25 -2.16
C HIS A 386 8.04 -0.23 -1.81
N GLU A 387 7.21 -0.69 -0.88
CA GLU A 387 7.08 -2.11 -0.57
C GLU A 387 6.17 -2.76 -1.61
N VAL A 388 6.75 -3.42 -2.61
CA VAL A 388 5.98 -4.29 -3.52
C VAL A 388 5.85 -5.65 -2.86
N ILE A 389 4.86 -5.81 -1.99
CA ILE A 389 4.53 -7.11 -1.38
C ILE A 389 3.81 -7.97 -2.43
N VAL A 390 4.56 -8.83 -3.12
CA VAL A 390 3.97 -9.93 -3.91
C VAL A 390 3.45 -10.98 -2.91
N THR A 391 2.22 -10.79 -2.44
CA THR A 391 1.55 -11.75 -1.56
C THR A 391 0.95 -12.86 -2.43
N LEU A 392 1.51 -14.07 -2.39
CA LEU A 392 0.72 -15.23 -2.79
C LEU A 392 -0.44 -15.37 -1.80
N THR A 393 -1.66 -15.26 -2.31
CA THR A 393 -2.85 -15.56 -1.53
C THR A 393 -2.95 -17.07 -1.33
N GLU A 394 -2.55 -17.55 -0.15
CA GLU A 394 -3.06 -18.81 0.35
C GLU A 394 -4.55 -18.62 0.66
N GLU A 395 -5.43 -19.26 -0.10
CA GLU A 395 -6.85 -19.33 0.24
C GLU A 395 -7.01 -20.25 1.45
N PHE A 396 -7.25 -19.65 2.62
CA PHE A 396 -7.58 -20.40 3.83
C PHE A 396 -9.01 -20.94 3.73
N LYS A 397 -9.16 -22.26 3.57
CA LYS A 397 -10.47 -22.91 3.58
C LYS A 397 -11.02 -22.98 5.00
N PRO A 398 -12.28 -22.60 5.25
CA PRO A 398 -12.92 -22.72 6.57
C PRO A 398 -12.70 -24.08 7.21
N SER A 399 -12.39 -24.11 8.51
CA SER A 399 -12.28 -25.36 9.25
C SER A 399 -13.67 -25.94 9.57
N PRO A 400 -13.83 -27.25 9.79
CA PRO A 400 -15.11 -27.82 10.21
C PRO A 400 -15.69 -27.17 11.49
N ARG A 401 -14.81 -26.72 12.40
CA ARG A 401 -15.21 -26.03 13.64
C ARG A 401 -15.76 -24.63 13.34
N TYR A 402 -15.16 -23.93 12.38
CA TYR A 402 -15.66 -22.66 11.87
C TYR A 402 -17.05 -22.83 11.24
N GLU A 403 -17.23 -23.81 10.34
CA GLU A 403 -18.51 -24.04 9.67
C GLU A 403 -19.63 -24.40 10.65
N ALA A 404 -19.30 -25.23 11.66
CA ALA A 404 -20.23 -25.60 12.72
C ALA A 404 -20.68 -24.37 13.54
N GLU A 405 -19.74 -23.51 13.94
CA GLU A 405 -20.06 -22.29 14.67
C GLU A 405 -20.81 -21.28 13.80
N HIS A 406 -20.45 -21.10 12.53
CA HIS A 406 -21.18 -20.22 11.60
C HIS A 406 -22.65 -20.66 11.48
N LYS A 407 -22.90 -21.95 11.30
CA LYS A 407 -24.27 -22.50 11.29
C LYS A 407 -25.00 -22.26 12.62
N ALA A 408 -24.32 -22.43 13.76
CA ALA A 408 -24.91 -22.18 15.07
C ALA A 408 -25.23 -20.68 15.27
N LEU A 409 -24.33 -19.80 14.85
CA LEU A 409 -24.49 -18.34 14.87
C LEU A 409 -25.71 -17.92 14.04
N LEU A 410 -25.83 -18.38 12.79
CA LEU A 410 -26.99 -18.06 11.94
C LEU A 410 -28.31 -18.52 12.56
N LYS A 411 -28.32 -19.67 13.25
CA LYS A 411 -29.49 -20.11 14.03
C LYS A 411 -29.82 -19.15 15.17
N ARG A 412 -28.81 -18.67 15.92
CA ARG A 412 -28.99 -17.66 16.99
C ARG A 412 -29.42 -16.29 16.45
N MET A 413 -29.06 -15.97 15.20
CA MET A 413 -29.44 -14.74 14.51
C MET A 413 -30.85 -14.79 13.91
N SER A 414 -31.45 -15.97 13.74
CA SER A 414 -32.83 -16.07 13.23
C SER A 414 -33.82 -15.29 14.10
N LYS A 415 -34.73 -14.52 13.49
CA LYS A 415 -35.77 -13.76 14.22
C LYS A 415 -36.68 -14.61 15.08
N SER A 416 -36.81 -15.90 14.75
CA SER A 416 -37.59 -16.87 15.53
C SER A 416 -36.85 -17.38 16.78
N HIS A 417 -35.59 -17.01 16.97
CA HIS A 417 -34.76 -17.49 18.07
C HIS A 417 -34.75 -16.50 19.24
N GLY A 418 -35.46 -16.84 20.31
CA GLY A 418 -35.57 -15.98 21.49
C GLY A 418 -36.53 -14.81 21.29
N LYS A 419 -36.42 -13.79 22.15
CA LYS A 419 -37.30 -12.63 22.12
C LYS A 419 -36.74 -11.57 21.16
N TRP A 420 -37.56 -11.07 20.24
CA TRP A 420 -37.19 -9.98 19.34
C TRP A 420 -37.24 -8.64 20.07
N ASP A 421 -36.12 -8.24 20.69
CA ASP A 421 -35.93 -6.95 21.34
C ASP A 421 -34.50 -6.41 21.08
N THR A 422 -34.09 -5.34 21.78
CA THR A 422 -32.78 -4.70 21.59
C THR A 422 -31.60 -5.58 22.02
N THR A 423 -31.84 -6.67 22.75
CA THR A 423 -30.81 -7.64 23.14
C THR A 423 -30.65 -8.77 22.13
N HIS A 424 -31.60 -8.93 21.22
CA HIS A 424 -31.57 -9.97 20.18
C HIS A 424 -30.33 -9.81 19.28
N PRO A 425 -29.55 -10.87 19.00
CA PRO A 425 -28.32 -10.80 18.20
C PRO A 425 -28.50 -10.11 16.85
N ARG A 426 -29.52 -10.48 16.06
CA ARG A 426 -29.80 -9.83 14.75
C ARG A 426 -30.27 -8.39 14.87
N ALA A 427 -30.90 -7.98 15.97
CA ALA A 427 -31.23 -6.57 16.19
C ALA A 427 -29.96 -5.75 16.48
N ARG A 428 -29.04 -6.29 17.30
CA ARG A 428 -27.72 -5.67 17.57
C ARG A 428 -26.85 -5.60 16.32
N LEU A 429 -26.90 -6.62 15.46
CA LEU A 429 -26.24 -6.62 14.15
C LEU A 429 -26.77 -5.49 13.27
N LEU A 430 -28.10 -5.35 13.16
CA LEU A 430 -28.73 -4.27 12.40
C LEU A 430 -28.40 -2.87 12.96
N ASP A 431 -28.30 -2.73 14.29
CA ASP A 431 -27.83 -1.50 14.93
C ASP A 431 -26.36 -1.19 14.58
N ALA A 432 -25.49 -2.20 14.52
CA ALA A 432 -24.10 -2.01 14.10
C ALA A 432 -23.99 -1.63 12.62
N LEU A 433 -24.73 -2.32 11.74
CA LEU A 433 -24.84 -2.00 10.32
C LEU A 433 -25.32 -0.56 10.11
N HIS A 434 -26.32 -0.11 10.86
CA HIS A 434 -26.78 1.29 10.85
C HIS A 434 -25.63 2.27 11.15
N GLY A 435 -24.80 1.98 12.15
CA GLY A 435 -23.60 2.77 12.46
C GLY A 435 -22.64 2.89 11.28
N TYR A 436 -22.24 1.76 10.67
CA TYR A 436 -21.31 1.75 9.54
C TYR A 436 -21.89 2.41 8.28
N VAL A 437 -23.16 2.13 7.94
CA VAL A 437 -23.87 2.76 6.81
C VAL A 437 -23.88 4.27 6.94
N ARG A 438 -24.11 4.78 8.16
CA ARG A 438 -24.20 6.22 8.44
C ARG A 438 -22.86 6.84 8.83
N TYR A 439 -21.73 6.13 8.71
CA TYR A 439 -20.41 6.63 9.12
C TYR A 439 -20.10 8.03 8.59
N ARG A 440 -20.23 8.23 7.27
CA ARG A 440 -19.98 9.52 6.63
C ARG A 440 -20.84 10.61 7.24
N GLU A 441 -22.15 10.39 7.29
CA GLU A 441 -23.11 11.39 7.77
C GLU A 441 -22.82 11.79 9.22
N ARG A 442 -22.50 10.82 10.08
CA ARG A 442 -22.19 11.07 11.49
C ARG A 442 -20.87 11.81 11.67
N GLN A 443 -19.82 11.50 10.90
CA GLN A 443 -18.54 12.20 10.99
C GLN A 443 -18.59 13.59 10.35
N THR A 444 -19.28 13.74 9.22
CA THR A 444 -19.49 15.05 8.57
C THR A 444 -20.29 15.97 9.48
N ALA A 445 -21.28 15.48 10.24
CA ALA A 445 -22.02 16.30 11.20
C ALA A 445 -21.13 16.89 12.31
N GLU A 446 -20.13 16.15 12.80
CA GLU A 446 -19.13 16.67 13.75
C GLU A 446 -18.17 17.67 13.08
N LEU A 447 -17.72 17.40 11.86
CA LEU A 447 -16.91 18.34 11.08
C LEU A 447 -17.65 19.66 10.82
N ASP A 448 -18.94 19.60 10.51
CA ASP A 448 -19.80 20.76 10.30
C ASP A 448 -20.02 21.55 11.59
N LYS A 449 -20.03 20.89 12.74
CA LYS A 449 -20.02 21.56 14.04
C LYS A 449 -18.74 22.39 14.20
N TRP A 450 -17.57 21.86 13.84
CA TRP A 450 -16.31 22.64 13.83
C TRP A 450 -16.35 23.79 12.83
N ARG A 451 -16.86 23.57 11.60
CA ARG A 451 -17.05 24.65 10.61
C ARG A 451 -17.93 25.77 11.15
N ARG A 452 -19.05 25.43 11.80
CA ARG A 452 -19.95 26.41 12.44
C ARG A 452 -19.25 27.17 13.56
N MET A 453 -18.54 26.49 14.45
CA MET A 453 -17.81 27.16 15.54
C MET A 453 -16.72 28.08 15.01
N TYR A 454 -16.02 27.70 13.94
CA TYR A 454 -15.01 28.55 13.30
C TYR A 454 -15.59 29.86 12.78
N LYS A 455 -16.89 29.91 12.42
CA LYS A 455 -17.56 31.16 12.01
C LYS A 455 -17.55 32.22 13.12
N ASN A 456 -17.50 31.82 14.38
CA ASN A 456 -17.42 32.75 15.53
C ASN A 456 -16.03 33.39 15.70
N THR A 457 -15.00 32.92 14.97
CA THR A 457 -13.67 33.54 14.95
C THR A 457 -13.70 34.86 14.18
N SER A 458 -13.02 35.89 14.67
CA SER A 458 -13.05 37.22 14.04
C SER A 458 -12.40 37.23 12.65
N SER A 459 -12.75 38.18 11.80
CA SER A 459 -12.20 38.27 10.43
C SER A 459 -10.67 38.45 10.40
N SER A 460 -10.11 39.21 11.35
CA SER A 460 -8.65 39.38 11.45
C SER A 460 -7.94 38.09 11.85
N GLN A 461 -8.50 37.34 12.80
CA GLN A 461 -7.97 36.03 13.22
C GLN A 461 -8.07 35.00 12.09
N LYS A 462 -9.20 34.94 11.36
CA LYS A 462 -9.37 34.07 10.20
C LYS A 462 -8.32 34.34 9.13
N LYS A 463 -8.03 35.62 8.83
CA LYS A 463 -7.01 35.97 7.83
C LYS A 463 -5.63 35.40 8.20
N VAL A 464 -5.25 35.48 9.48
CA VAL A 464 -3.99 34.88 9.97
C VAL A 464 -4.03 33.36 9.84
N LEU A 465 -5.11 32.72 10.29
CA LEU A 465 -5.25 31.25 10.24
C LEU A 465 -5.24 30.69 8.81
N GLU A 466 -5.92 31.34 7.87
CA GLU A 466 -5.91 30.89 6.48
C GLU A 466 -4.55 31.12 5.82
N HIS A 467 -3.89 32.25 6.07
CA HIS A 467 -2.57 32.51 5.50
C HIS A 467 -1.48 31.60 6.06
N ALA A 468 -1.46 31.40 7.38
CA ALA A 468 -0.38 30.66 8.04
C ALA A 468 -0.53 29.15 7.92
N VAL A 469 -1.75 28.61 8.04
CA VAL A 469 -1.96 27.16 8.15
C VAL A 469 -3.08 26.63 7.26
N GLY A 470 -3.78 27.48 6.50
CA GLY A 470 -4.89 27.05 5.65
C GLY A 470 -5.98 26.30 6.43
N TYR A 471 -6.47 26.87 7.53
CA TYR A 471 -7.36 26.17 8.46
C TYR A 471 -8.63 25.60 7.79
N THR A 472 -9.18 26.29 6.79
CA THR A 472 -10.32 25.76 6.01
C THR A 472 -9.91 24.57 5.14
N LYS A 473 -8.72 24.61 4.51
CA LYS A 473 -8.18 23.49 3.73
C LYS A 473 -7.97 22.23 4.57
N LYS A 474 -7.58 22.37 5.85
CA LYS A 474 -7.52 21.26 6.82
C LYS A 474 -8.89 20.57 6.95
N MET A 475 -9.97 21.34 7.10
CA MET A 475 -11.34 20.80 7.18
C MET A 475 -11.77 20.12 5.88
N ASP A 476 -11.40 20.66 4.73
CA ASP A 476 -11.71 20.06 3.42
C ASP A 476 -10.93 18.74 3.21
N THR A 477 -9.68 18.68 3.67
CA THR A 477 -8.87 17.46 3.63
C THR A 477 -9.51 16.38 4.50
N ILE A 478 -9.92 16.70 5.73
CA ILE A 478 -10.61 15.75 6.61
C ILE A 478 -11.92 15.27 5.99
N ALA A 479 -12.69 16.13 5.31
CA ALA A 479 -13.89 15.70 4.60
C ALA A 479 -13.55 14.64 3.53
N SER A 480 -12.47 14.81 2.78
CA SER A 480 -12.01 13.81 1.82
C SER A 480 -11.58 12.49 2.49
N LEU A 481 -10.87 12.56 3.62
CA LEU A 481 -10.47 11.36 4.36
C LEU A 481 -11.67 10.63 5.01
N ILE A 482 -12.72 11.36 5.39
CA ILE A 482 -13.99 10.76 5.83
C ILE A 482 -14.62 9.94 4.70
N GLU A 483 -14.58 10.42 3.45
CA GLU A 483 -15.07 9.63 2.30
C GLU A 483 -14.25 8.35 2.10
N GLN A 484 -12.92 8.41 2.24
CA GLN A 484 -12.08 7.22 2.14
C GLN A 484 -12.42 6.17 3.20
N ASN A 485 -12.56 6.59 4.47
CA ASN A 485 -13.03 5.68 5.53
C ASN A 485 -14.47 5.21 5.29
N HIS A 486 -15.32 6.01 4.64
CA HIS A 486 -16.68 5.60 4.31
C HIS A 486 -16.72 4.45 3.29
N VAL A 487 -15.84 4.46 2.29
CA VAL A 487 -15.69 3.34 1.35
C VAL A 487 -15.35 2.05 2.11
N LEU A 488 -14.37 2.11 3.03
CA LEU A 488 -14.06 0.97 3.90
C LEU A 488 -15.28 0.50 4.71
N CYS A 489 -16.03 1.43 5.31
CA CYS A 489 -17.27 1.11 6.04
C CYS A 489 -18.33 0.45 5.14
N GLN A 490 -18.43 0.84 3.87
CA GLN A 490 -19.34 0.20 2.91
C GLN A 490 -18.90 -1.23 2.60
N GLN A 491 -17.60 -1.49 2.41
CA GLN A 491 -17.08 -2.84 2.20
C GLN A 491 -17.29 -3.73 3.44
N ILE A 492 -17.14 -3.18 4.66
CA ILE A 492 -17.49 -3.88 5.91
C ILE A 492 -18.98 -4.27 5.92
N VAL A 493 -19.87 -3.34 5.55
CA VAL A 493 -21.32 -3.61 5.46
C VAL A 493 -21.61 -4.69 4.43
N ASP A 494 -21.04 -4.61 3.24
CA ASP A 494 -21.31 -5.55 2.16
C ASP A 494 -20.85 -6.97 2.50
N GLY A 495 -19.64 -7.11 3.07
CA GLY A 495 -19.15 -8.39 3.59
C GLY A 495 -20.02 -8.94 4.72
N ALA A 496 -20.55 -8.07 5.59
CA ALA A 496 -21.44 -8.47 6.67
C ALA A 496 -22.81 -8.95 6.16
N LEU A 497 -23.43 -8.24 5.22
CA LEU A 497 -24.72 -8.63 4.65
C LEU A 497 -24.65 -10.04 4.04
N GLU A 498 -23.57 -10.32 3.32
CA GLU A 498 -23.27 -11.64 2.77
C GLU A 498 -23.07 -12.69 3.88
N PHE A 499 -22.14 -12.45 4.81
CA PHE A 499 -21.78 -13.42 5.85
C PHE A 499 -22.95 -13.81 6.76
N TYR A 500 -23.79 -12.84 7.13
CA TYR A 500 -24.92 -13.04 8.05
C TYR A 500 -26.24 -13.38 7.34
N GLY A 501 -26.27 -13.38 6.00
CA GLY A 501 -27.50 -13.59 5.23
C GLY A 501 -28.58 -12.54 5.59
N VAL A 502 -28.18 -11.27 5.57
CA VAL A 502 -29.09 -10.13 5.80
C VAL A 502 -29.39 -9.47 4.47
N GLU A 503 -30.67 -9.46 4.08
CA GLU A 503 -31.10 -8.76 2.89
C GLU A 503 -30.92 -7.25 3.06
N ARG A 504 -30.42 -6.57 2.02
CA ARG A 504 -30.21 -5.12 2.06
C ARG A 504 -31.50 -4.37 2.39
N ASP A 505 -32.64 -4.85 1.88
CA ASP A 505 -33.97 -4.34 2.19
C ASP A 505 -34.36 -4.47 3.68
N GLU A 506 -33.93 -5.53 4.36
CA GLU A 506 -34.16 -5.68 5.80
C GLU A 506 -33.41 -4.61 6.58
N MET A 507 -32.13 -4.42 6.25
CA MET A 507 -31.29 -3.39 6.85
C MET A 507 -31.87 -1.99 6.62
N THR A 508 -32.21 -1.66 5.37
CA THR A 508 -32.78 -0.35 5.02
C THR A 508 -34.06 -0.05 5.80
N ARG A 509 -35.02 -1.00 5.82
CA ARG A 509 -36.27 -0.82 6.59
C ARG A 509 -36.01 -0.64 8.09
N TYR A 510 -35.03 -1.35 8.64
CA TYR A 510 -34.66 -1.22 10.05
C TYR A 510 -34.08 0.18 10.35
N ILE A 511 -33.16 0.65 9.51
CA ILE A 511 -32.55 1.98 9.61
C ILE A 511 -33.63 3.07 9.55
N GLU A 512 -34.51 3.02 8.55
CA GLU A 512 -35.60 3.98 8.39
C GLU A 512 -36.55 4.00 9.60
N ALA A 513 -36.84 2.84 10.19
CA ALA A 513 -37.66 2.75 11.40
C ALA A 513 -36.97 3.42 12.61
N LYS A 514 -35.67 3.17 12.81
CA LYS A 514 -34.89 3.80 13.89
C LYS A 514 -34.78 5.31 13.72
N GLU A 515 -34.56 5.78 12.50
CA GLU A 515 -34.46 7.20 12.19
C GLU A 515 -35.80 7.93 12.40
N LYS A 516 -36.94 7.30 12.06
CA LYS A 516 -38.28 7.82 12.38
C LYS A 516 -38.53 7.94 13.90
N GLU A 517 -37.89 7.12 14.71
CA GLU A 517 -37.90 7.21 16.18
C GLU A 517 -36.89 8.23 16.73
N ASN A 518 -36.21 9.01 15.88
CA ASN A 518 -35.11 9.92 16.23
C ASN A 518 -33.93 9.24 16.95
N LYS A 519 -33.72 7.93 16.71
CA LYS A 519 -32.54 7.21 17.23
C LYS A 519 -31.39 7.37 16.25
N ALA A 520 -30.42 8.20 16.61
CA ALA A 520 -29.24 8.43 15.80
C ALA A 520 -28.34 7.19 15.71
N ALA A 521 -27.68 7.01 14.56
CA ALA A 521 -26.67 5.98 14.38
C ALA A 521 -25.48 6.16 15.35
N GLU A 522 -24.96 5.05 15.86
CA GLU A 522 -23.85 5.06 16.80
C GLU A 522 -22.54 5.40 16.09
N ARG A 523 -21.86 6.44 16.57
CA ARG A 523 -20.64 6.98 15.95
C ARG A 523 -19.37 6.50 16.64
N VAL A 524 -19.41 6.43 17.97
CA VAL A 524 -18.23 6.14 18.80
C VAL A 524 -17.82 4.70 18.61
N SER A 525 -18.77 3.76 18.65
CA SER A 525 -18.45 2.33 18.47
C SER A 525 -17.83 2.01 17.10
N VAL A 526 -18.29 2.67 16.04
CA VAL A 526 -17.70 2.53 14.69
C VAL A 526 -16.26 3.07 14.67
N SER A 527 -16.05 4.27 15.22
CA SER A 527 -14.70 4.84 15.36
C SER A 527 -13.77 3.94 16.18
N GLN A 528 -14.25 3.39 17.29
CA GLN A 528 -13.46 2.49 18.13
C GLN A 528 -13.10 1.20 17.40
N ALA A 529 -14.03 0.62 16.63
CA ALA A 529 -13.74 -0.55 15.81
C ALA A 529 -12.67 -0.27 14.73
N LEU A 530 -12.75 0.87 14.03
CA LEU A 530 -11.72 1.27 13.06
C LEU A 530 -10.36 1.52 13.73
N LYS A 531 -10.32 2.09 14.94
CA LYS A 531 -9.09 2.28 15.73
C LYS A 531 -8.49 0.96 16.22
N HIS A 532 -9.32 -0.07 16.44
CA HIS A 532 -8.82 -1.38 16.81
C HIS A 532 -8.03 -2.04 15.68
N TYR A 533 -8.25 -1.71 14.40
CA TYR A 533 -7.33 -2.13 13.35
C TYR A 533 -5.90 -1.64 13.60
N VAL A 534 -5.72 -0.43 14.15
CA VAL A 534 -4.39 0.10 14.45
C VAL A 534 -3.68 -0.78 15.47
N ARG A 535 -4.31 -0.98 16.63
CA ARG A 535 -3.77 -1.77 17.73
C ARG A 535 -3.50 -3.22 17.32
N ASP A 536 -4.45 -3.84 16.63
CA ASP A 536 -4.44 -5.29 16.42
C ASP A 536 -3.82 -5.70 15.07
N TRP A 537 -3.87 -4.88 14.03
CA TRP A 537 -3.56 -5.30 12.65
C TRP A 537 -2.74 -4.30 11.84
N THR A 538 -2.06 -3.36 12.50
CA THR A 538 -1.06 -2.49 11.85
C THR A 538 0.28 -2.60 12.56
N VAL A 539 1.35 -2.21 11.86
CA VAL A 539 2.69 -2.08 12.43
C VAL A 539 2.73 -1.00 13.53
N SER A 540 1.92 0.07 13.41
CA SER A 540 1.80 1.13 14.43
C SER A 540 1.31 0.60 15.79
N GLY A 541 0.52 -0.47 15.80
CA GLY A 541 0.05 -1.12 17.02
C GLY A 541 1.09 -1.99 17.74
N LEU A 542 2.25 -2.25 17.13
CA LEU A 542 3.25 -3.20 17.67
C LEU A 542 3.66 -2.87 19.10
N ARG A 543 3.89 -1.59 19.40
CA ARG A 543 4.27 -1.14 20.76
C ARG A 543 3.24 -1.52 21.83
N GLU A 544 1.94 -1.45 21.52
CA GLU A 544 0.89 -1.87 22.46
C GLU A 544 0.86 -3.38 22.63
N ARG A 545 1.04 -4.12 21.54
CA ARG A 545 1.05 -5.58 21.56
C ARG A 545 2.27 -6.13 22.31
N ASP A 546 3.46 -5.60 22.07
CA ASP A 546 4.70 -5.98 22.77
C ASP A 546 4.63 -5.67 24.27
N ALA A 547 3.84 -4.66 24.65
CA ALA A 547 3.59 -4.33 26.04
C ALA A 547 2.65 -5.31 26.77
N ALA A 548 1.99 -6.26 26.07
CA ALA A 548 1.02 -7.16 26.70
C ALA A 548 1.16 -8.62 26.27
N PHE A 549 1.24 -8.90 24.97
CA PHE A 549 1.17 -10.26 24.42
C PHE A 549 2.31 -11.19 24.88
N PRO A 550 3.57 -10.75 24.99
CA PRO A 550 4.65 -11.65 25.41
C PRO A 550 4.39 -12.32 26.76
N CYS A 551 3.81 -11.61 27.74
CA CYS A 551 3.46 -12.18 29.04
C CYS A 551 2.42 -13.31 28.90
N ILE A 552 1.38 -13.08 28.10
CA ILE A 552 0.30 -14.04 27.87
C ILE A 552 0.82 -15.27 27.12
N ILE A 553 1.55 -15.05 26.03
CA ILE A 553 2.10 -16.10 25.17
C ILE A 553 3.04 -17.00 25.96
N GLN A 554 4.00 -16.42 26.69
CA GLN A 554 4.95 -17.18 27.49
C GLN A 554 4.27 -17.92 28.64
N SER A 555 3.18 -17.38 29.21
CA SER A 555 2.38 -18.09 30.21
C SER A 555 1.77 -19.36 29.60
N LEU A 556 1.19 -19.28 28.40
CA LEU A 556 0.64 -20.45 27.72
C LEU A 556 1.73 -21.48 27.37
N GLU A 557 2.90 -21.04 26.90
CA GLU A 557 4.02 -21.93 26.60
C GLU A 557 4.59 -22.62 27.84
N GLN A 558 4.72 -21.90 28.96
CA GLN A 558 5.21 -22.43 30.23
C GLN A 558 4.31 -23.56 30.77
N TYR A 559 3.00 -23.41 30.65
CA TYR A 559 2.03 -24.37 31.19
C TYR A 559 1.59 -25.44 30.19
N PHE A 560 1.89 -25.27 28.90
CA PHE A 560 1.64 -26.25 27.84
C PHE A 560 2.87 -26.42 26.92
N PRO A 561 4.04 -26.85 27.45
CA PRO A 561 5.27 -26.97 26.67
C PRO A 561 5.22 -28.15 25.67
N ASP A 562 4.58 -29.26 26.06
CA ASP A 562 4.54 -30.52 25.29
C ASP A 562 3.28 -30.65 24.41
N ARG A 563 2.67 -29.53 24.02
CA ARG A 563 1.43 -29.50 23.22
C ARG A 563 1.67 -30.02 21.79
N SER A 564 0.85 -30.96 21.32
CA SER A 564 0.72 -31.30 19.89
C SER A 564 -0.49 -30.62 19.26
N GLN A 565 -0.49 -30.50 17.92
CA GLN A 565 -1.42 -29.69 17.14
C GLN A 565 -2.91 -29.93 17.49
N GLY A 566 -3.52 -29.00 18.24
CA GLY A 566 -4.95 -29.00 18.55
C GLY A 566 -5.34 -29.66 19.88
N ASP A 567 -4.37 -30.07 20.71
CA ASP A 567 -4.66 -30.79 21.96
C ASP A 567 -5.11 -29.88 23.11
N VAL A 568 -4.81 -28.57 23.04
CA VAL A 568 -5.08 -27.63 24.13
C VAL A 568 -6.12 -26.60 23.71
N LYS A 569 -7.29 -26.61 24.34
CA LYS A 569 -8.40 -25.71 24.04
C LYS A 569 -8.27 -24.40 24.80
N VAL A 570 -8.17 -23.30 24.07
CA VAL A 570 -7.98 -21.96 24.64
C VAL A 570 -9.16 -21.06 24.30
N LEU A 571 -9.72 -20.41 25.31
CA LEU A 571 -10.77 -19.39 25.15
C LEU A 571 -10.23 -17.99 25.44
N LEU A 572 -10.47 -17.04 24.54
CA LEU A 572 -10.13 -15.63 24.72
C LEU A 572 -11.40 -14.76 24.64
N PRO A 573 -12.05 -14.43 25.77
CA PRO A 573 -13.19 -13.53 25.78
C PRO A 573 -12.77 -12.06 25.66
N GLY A 574 -13.64 -11.24 25.07
CA GLY A 574 -13.37 -9.83 24.80
C GLY A 574 -12.26 -9.64 23.76
N ALA A 575 -12.30 -10.44 22.69
CA ALA A 575 -11.19 -10.52 21.75
C ALA A 575 -11.00 -9.26 20.88
N GLY A 576 -11.92 -8.29 20.89
CA GLY A 576 -11.86 -7.11 20.04
C GLY A 576 -11.90 -7.51 18.57
N VAL A 577 -10.86 -7.16 17.80
CA VAL A 577 -10.71 -7.61 16.41
C VAL A 577 -9.72 -8.78 16.28
N GLY A 578 -9.54 -9.54 17.36
CA GLY A 578 -9.12 -10.95 17.31
C GLY A 578 -7.61 -11.23 17.26
N ARG A 579 -6.75 -10.21 17.20
CA ARG A 579 -5.30 -10.42 16.96
C ARG A 579 -4.63 -11.38 17.94
N LEU A 580 -4.88 -11.26 19.24
CA LEU A 580 -4.26 -12.15 20.24
C LEU A 580 -4.61 -13.62 20.01
N GLY A 581 -5.84 -13.93 19.56
CA GLY A 581 -6.21 -15.29 19.19
C GLY A 581 -5.36 -15.84 18.03
N HIS A 582 -5.07 -15.00 17.04
CA HIS A 582 -4.20 -15.35 15.91
C HIS A 582 -2.72 -15.50 16.32
N GLU A 583 -2.26 -14.76 17.33
CA GLU A 583 -0.93 -14.96 17.92
C GLU A 583 -0.84 -16.29 18.66
N VAL A 584 -1.85 -16.62 19.48
CA VAL A 584 -1.91 -17.92 20.18
C VAL A 584 -1.99 -19.09 19.21
N ALA A 585 -2.80 -18.96 18.15
CA ALA A 585 -2.91 -20.02 17.13
C ALA A 585 -1.58 -20.25 16.37
N ALA A 586 -0.81 -19.18 16.14
CA ALA A 586 0.48 -19.25 15.46
C ALA A 586 1.56 -19.99 16.28
N LEU A 587 1.38 -20.15 17.59
CA LEU A 587 2.28 -20.96 18.44
C LEU A 587 2.22 -22.46 18.15
N GLY A 588 1.20 -22.91 17.39
CA GLY A 588 0.89 -24.31 17.19
C GLY A 588 0.41 -24.99 18.46
N GLY A 589 -0.26 -26.14 18.33
CA GLY A 589 -0.70 -26.93 19.49
C GLY A 589 -1.99 -26.49 20.17
N PHE A 590 -2.54 -25.32 19.81
CA PHE A 590 -3.75 -24.78 20.42
C PHE A 590 -4.97 -24.85 19.50
N GLU A 591 -6.09 -25.31 20.06
CA GLU A 591 -7.43 -25.11 19.51
C GLU A 591 -7.98 -23.77 20.05
N VAL A 592 -7.93 -22.72 19.22
CA VAL A 592 -8.22 -21.34 19.66
C VAL A 592 -9.67 -20.93 19.37
N THR A 593 -10.37 -20.53 20.43
CA THR A 593 -11.70 -19.91 20.36
C THR A 593 -11.64 -18.49 20.91
N THR A 594 -12.06 -17.51 20.12
CA THR A 594 -12.23 -16.13 20.57
C THR A 594 -13.70 -15.84 20.82
N ASN A 595 -14.02 -14.96 21.77
CA ASN A 595 -15.38 -14.50 22.00
C ASN A 595 -15.46 -12.98 22.01
N GLU A 596 -16.45 -12.44 21.30
CA GLU A 596 -16.71 -11.00 21.25
C GLU A 596 -18.23 -10.73 21.24
N TRP A 597 -18.62 -9.75 22.05
CA TRP A 597 -20.02 -9.35 22.23
C TRP A 597 -20.42 -8.24 21.27
N SER A 598 -19.52 -7.29 21.03
CA SER A 598 -19.75 -6.09 20.24
C SER A 598 -19.90 -6.43 18.77
N MET A 599 -21.09 -6.22 18.22
CA MET A 599 -21.32 -6.37 16.79
C MET A 599 -20.44 -5.41 15.97
N TYR A 600 -20.07 -4.24 16.51
CA TYR A 600 -19.17 -3.32 15.81
C TYR A 600 -17.77 -3.91 15.59
N MET A 601 -17.24 -4.63 16.59
CA MET A 601 -15.96 -5.35 16.49
C MET A 601 -16.08 -6.59 15.62
N ASN A 602 -17.18 -7.34 15.76
CA ASN A 602 -17.43 -8.52 14.92
C ASN A 602 -17.46 -8.16 13.44
N LEU A 603 -18.16 -7.09 13.06
CA LEU A 603 -18.18 -6.63 11.66
C LEU A 603 -16.77 -6.28 11.14
N ALA A 604 -15.97 -5.60 11.96
CA ALA A 604 -14.57 -5.30 11.60
C ALA A 604 -13.72 -6.58 11.48
N TYR A 605 -13.91 -7.56 12.37
CA TYR A 605 -13.21 -8.83 12.28
C TYR A 605 -13.63 -9.66 11.05
N ARG A 606 -14.94 -9.73 10.73
CA ARG A 606 -15.42 -10.43 9.52
C ARG A 606 -14.89 -9.81 8.24
N PHE A 607 -14.68 -8.49 8.23
CA PHE A 607 -14.00 -7.83 7.11
C PHE A 607 -12.57 -8.34 6.92
N LEU A 608 -11.81 -8.54 8.01
CA LEU A 608 -10.45 -9.09 7.94
C LEU A 608 -10.42 -10.54 7.44
N GLU A 609 -11.38 -11.37 7.84
CA GLU A 609 -11.49 -12.74 7.34
C GLU A 609 -11.76 -12.78 5.82
N LYS A 610 -12.58 -11.85 5.32
CA LYS A 610 -12.86 -11.72 3.88
C LYS A 610 -11.71 -11.07 3.09
N HIS A 611 -10.91 -10.22 3.74
CA HIS A 611 -9.80 -9.49 3.13
C HIS A 611 -8.48 -9.78 3.86
N PRO A 612 -7.97 -11.03 3.84
CA PRO A 612 -6.86 -11.46 4.68
C PRO A 612 -5.48 -10.99 4.18
N ARG A 613 -5.41 -10.29 3.05
CA ARG A 613 -4.16 -9.97 2.36
C ARG A 613 -3.42 -8.83 3.08
N VAL A 614 -2.12 -9.00 3.28
CA VAL A 614 -1.27 -8.00 3.95
C VAL A 614 -1.31 -6.67 3.20
N GLY A 615 -1.50 -5.58 3.94
CA GLY A 615 -1.46 -4.20 3.41
C GLY A 615 -2.51 -3.86 2.36
N SER A 616 -3.52 -4.72 2.14
CA SER A 616 -4.50 -4.51 1.07
C SER A 616 -5.54 -3.44 1.38
N ASN A 617 -5.65 -3.01 2.63
CA ASN A 617 -6.64 -2.04 3.09
C ASN A 617 -5.95 -0.89 3.81
N ASN A 618 -6.58 0.27 3.82
CA ASN A 618 -6.08 1.47 4.49
C ASN A 618 -7.21 2.15 5.27
N VAL A 619 -6.88 2.73 6.41
CA VAL A 619 -7.82 3.52 7.23
C VAL A 619 -7.13 4.79 7.73
N HIS A 620 -7.90 5.87 7.88
CA HIS A 620 -7.46 7.13 8.49
C HIS A 620 -8.09 7.26 9.89
N PRO A 621 -7.56 6.58 10.93
CA PRO A 621 -8.26 6.35 12.19
C PRO A 621 -8.24 7.57 13.13
N PHE A 622 -7.44 8.59 12.84
CA PHE A 622 -7.18 9.71 13.76
C PHE A 622 -7.86 11.03 13.36
N ILE A 623 -8.63 11.04 12.27
CA ILE A 623 -9.28 12.24 11.73
C ILE A 623 -10.50 12.71 12.54
N ASP A 624 -11.00 11.87 13.44
CA ASP A 624 -12.23 12.10 14.21
C ASP A 624 -11.99 12.73 15.60
N GLY A 625 -10.72 12.97 15.97
CA GLY A 625 -10.30 13.66 17.19
C GLY A 625 -9.16 14.62 16.91
N TRP A 626 -9.31 15.89 17.29
CA TRP A 626 -8.36 16.97 16.91
C TRP A 626 -7.37 17.36 18.01
N SER A 627 -7.52 16.76 19.18
CA SER A 627 -6.68 17.02 20.34
C SER A 627 -5.42 16.15 20.30
N HIS A 628 -4.34 16.63 20.91
CA HIS A 628 -3.10 15.86 21.13
C HIS A 628 -2.37 15.40 19.87
N HIS A 629 -2.52 16.13 18.75
CA HIS A 629 -1.72 15.90 17.54
C HIS A 629 -0.51 16.82 17.53
N ALA A 630 0.70 16.27 17.39
CA ALA A 630 1.91 17.06 17.24
C ALA A 630 1.97 17.78 15.88
N SER A 631 1.42 17.16 14.83
CA SER A 631 1.35 17.71 13.47
C SER A 631 0.03 17.37 12.78
N THR A 632 -0.34 18.14 11.76
CA THR A 632 -1.51 17.82 10.91
C THR A 632 -1.27 16.57 10.05
N ALA A 633 -0.03 16.30 9.68
CA ALA A 633 0.35 15.07 8.98
C ALA A 633 0.06 13.83 9.85
N ASP A 634 0.31 13.90 11.16
CA ASP A 634 -0.05 12.83 12.10
C ASP A 634 -1.56 12.55 12.11
N MET A 635 -2.35 13.62 12.18
CA MET A 635 -3.82 13.56 12.16
C MET A 635 -4.37 12.96 10.85
N PHE A 636 -3.76 13.29 9.72
CA PHE A 636 -4.22 12.84 8.40
C PHE A 636 -3.71 11.46 8.01
N ARG A 637 -2.75 10.89 8.75
CA ARG A 637 -2.08 9.65 8.39
C ARG A 637 -3.08 8.51 8.13
N GLY A 638 -2.89 7.86 7.00
CA GLY A 638 -3.47 6.54 6.73
C GLY A 638 -2.56 5.44 7.29
N VAL A 639 -3.15 4.35 7.74
CA VAL A 639 -2.44 3.14 8.17
C VAL A 639 -2.95 1.94 7.38
N ALA A 640 -2.01 1.20 6.77
CA ALA A 640 -2.29 0.00 6.01
C ALA A 640 -2.49 -1.21 6.93
N PHE A 641 -3.44 -2.08 6.60
CA PHE A 641 -3.78 -3.29 7.36
C PHE A 641 -4.37 -4.37 6.43
N PRO A 642 -4.36 -5.65 6.87
CA PRO A 642 -3.63 -6.18 8.02
C PRO A 642 -2.10 -6.20 7.82
N ASP A 643 -1.32 -6.17 8.90
CA ASP A 643 0.15 -6.27 8.91
C ASP A 643 0.67 -7.72 8.80
N ARG A 644 -0.23 -8.69 8.88
CA ARG A 644 0.02 -10.13 8.69
C ARG A 644 -1.23 -10.81 8.13
N PRO A 645 -1.11 -11.97 7.46
CA PRO A 645 -2.28 -12.68 6.96
C PRO A 645 -3.25 -13.08 8.08
N VAL A 646 -4.55 -13.04 7.78
CA VAL A 646 -5.62 -13.48 8.68
C VAL A 646 -6.01 -14.91 8.30
N ASN A 647 -5.80 -15.87 9.21
CA ASN A 647 -6.13 -17.27 8.99
C ASN A 647 -7.45 -17.63 9.71
N ALA A 648 -8.58 -17.48 9.01
CA ALA A 648 -9.91 -17.78 9.54
C ALA A 648 -10.11 -19.26 9.92
N SER A 649 -9.25 -20.17 9.43
CA SER A 649 -9.31 -21.59 9.76
C SER A 649 -8.68 -21.91 11.12
N ALA A 650 -7.74 -21.09 11.57
CA ALA A 650 -6.96 -21.31 12.79
C ALA A 650 -7.66 -20.81 14.07
N VAL A 651 -8.55 -19.83 13.94
CA VAL A 651 -9.26 -19.20 15.06
C VAL A 651 -10.76 -19.22 14.80
N VAL A 652 -11.55 -19.67 15.77
CA VAL A 652 -13.03 -19.63 15.69
C VAL A 652 -13.56 -18.51 16.57
N LEU A 653 -14.28 -17.56 15.96
CA LEU A 653 -15.00 -16.50 16.69
C LEU A 653 -16.42 -16.95 17.06
N VAL A 654 -16.71 -17.01 18.36
CA VAL A 654 -18.05 -17.18 18.93
C VAL A 654 -18.62 -15.82 19.32
N GLU A 655 -19.67 -15.39 18.63
CA GLU A 655 -20.32 -14.10 18.88
C GLU A 655 -21.42 -14.22 19.93
N GLY A 656 -21.31 -13.44 21.02
CA GLY A 656 -22.27 -13.51 22.13
C GLY A 656 -21.69 -13.03 23.47
N ASP A 657 -22.57 -12.91 24.47
CA ASP A 657 -22.19 -12.48 25.82
C ASP A 657 -21.43 -13.62 26.47
N PHE A 658 -20.19 -13.37 26.90
CA PHE A 658 -19.31 -14.35 27.51
C PHE A 658 -20.01 -15.23 28.57
N THR A 659 -20.85 -14.63 29.41
CA THR A 659 -21.56 -15.31 30.51
C THR A 659 -22.66 -16.27 30.06
N THR A 660 -23.06 -16.19 28.79
CA THR A 660 -24.17 -16.99 28.25
C THR A 660 -23.84 -17.76 26.98
N ALA A 661 -22.85 -17.32 26.20
CA ALA A 661 -22.47 -17.90 24.91
C ALA A 661 -22.00 -19.36 25.03
N PHE A 662 -21.42 -19.72 26.17
CA PHE A 662 -20.83 -21.04 26.43
C PHE A 662 -21.65 -21.88 27.43
N LYS A 663 -22.94 -21.56 27.64
CA LYS A 663 -23.79 -22.35 28.54
C LYS A 663 -23.78 -23.84 28.16
N GLY A 664 -23.56 -24.69 29.17
CA GLY A 664 -23.49 -26.13 28.99
C GLY A 664 -22.10 -26.67 28.62
N GLN A 665 -21.08 -25.82 28.48
CA GLN A 665 -19.70 -26.21 28.17
C GLN A 665 -18.80 -26.21 29.42
N ASN A 666 -19.33 -26.69 30.56
CA ASN A 666 -18.57 -26.73 31.80
C ASN A 666 -17.37 -27.68 31.66
N GLY A 667 -16.18 -27.22 32.08
CA GLY A 667 -14.96 -27.99 31.99
C GLY A 667 -14.44 -28.24 30.58
N HIS A 668 -14.85 -27.43 29.59
CA HIS A 668 -14.50 -27.63 28.20
C HIS A 668 -13.09 -27.13 27.83
N PHE A 669 -12.61 -26.06 28.48
CA PHE A 669 -11.37 -25.39 28.11
C PHE A 669 -10.22 -25.74 29.05
N ASP A 670 -9.02 -25.89 28.46
CA ASP A 670 -7.76 -26.10 29.16
C ASP A 670 -7.18 -24.78 29.69
N ALA A 671 -7.34 -23.72 28.90
CA ALA A 671 -6.89 -22.38 29.25
C ALA A 671 -7.94 -21.31 28.90
N LEU A 672 -8.00 -20.27 29.72
CA LEU A 672 -8.80 -19.08 29.47
C LEU A 672 -7.91 -17.85 29.62
N VAL A 673 -7.96 -16.95 28.64
CA VAL A 673 -7.09 -15.77 28.57
C VAL A 673 -7.90 -14.49 28.55
N THR A 674 -7.87 -13.71 29.62
CA THR A 674 -8.53 -12.40 29.69
C THR A 674 -7.51 -11.28 29.50
N HIS A 675 -7.69 -10.48 28.44
CA HIS A 675 -6.80 -9.38 28.11
C HIS A 675 -7.59 -8.06 28.06
N PHE A 676 -7.40 -7.16 29.03
CA PHE A 676 -8.18 -5.91 29.16
C PHE A 676 -9.71 -6.17 29.13
N PHE A 677 -10.17 -7.18 29.88
CA PHE A 677 -11.53 -7.70 29.76
C PHE A 677 -12.32 -7.71 31.07
N ILE A 678 -11.74 -8.15 32.19
CA ILE A 678 -12.53 -8.46 33.40
C ILE A 678 -13.20 -7.23 34.01
N ASP A 679 -12.61 -6.05 33.83
CA ASP A 679 -13.11 -4.76 34.28
C ASP A 679 -14.27 -4.21 33.44
N THR A 680 -14.58 -4.85 32.31
CA THR A 680 -15.78 -4.57 31.52
C THR A 680 -17.06 -5.16 32.12
N ALA A 681 -16.94 -6.04 33.13
CA ALA A 681 -18.07 -6.75 33.71
C ALA A 681 -19.03 -5.80 34.43
N ARG A 682 -20.32 -5.87 34.08
CA ARG A 682 -21.38 -5.28 34.91
C ARG A 682 -21.49 -6.03 36.25
N ASN A 683 -21.34 -7.34 36.24
CA ASN A 683 -21.24 -8.17 37.44
C ASN A 683 -19.98 -9.03 37.37
N LEU A 684 -18.92 -8.58 38.03
CA LEU A 684 -17.63 -9.26 38.02
C LEU A 684 -17.73 -10.71 38.54
N MET A 685 -18.61 -10.97 39.51
CA MET A 685 -18.83 -12.32 40.04
C MET A 685 -19.32 -13.28 38.94
N SER A 686 -20.18 -12.83 38.03
CA SER A 686 -20.63 -13.66 36.91
C SER A 686 -19.50 -14.01 35.94
N TYR A 687 -18.49 -13.14 35.79
CA TYR A 687 -17.29 -13.49 35.02
C TYR A 687 -16.48 -14.56 35.75
N PHE A 688 -16.24 -14.42 37.06
CA PHE A 688 -15.52 -15.44 37.84
C PHE A 688 -16.23 -16.80 37.82
N GLU A 689 -17.55 -16.83 37.99
CA GLU A 689 -18.36 -18.04 37.91
C GLU A 689 -18.27 -18.69 36.52
N THR A 690 -18.32 -17.88 35.46
CA THR A 690 -18.21 -18.35 34.08
C THR A 690 -16.81 -18.91 33.80
N ILE A 691 -15.76 -18.19 34.17
CA ILE A 691 -14.35 -18.63 34.01
C ILE A 691 -14.14 -19.94 34.76
N HIS A 692 -14.57 -20.00 36.03
CA HIS A 692 -14.47 -21.20 36.84
C HIS A 692 -15.27 -22.37 36.23
N GLY A 693 -16.50 -22.13 35.77
CA GLY A 693 -17.35 -23.15 35.16
C GLY A 693 -16.75 -23.74 33.88
N LEU A 694 -16.24 -22.89 33.00
CA LEU A 694 -15.72 -23.26 31.68
C LEU A 694 -14.35 -23.97 31.74
N LEU A 695 -13.52 -23.65 32.73
CA LEU A 695 -12.23 -24.32 32.91
C LEU A 695 -12.40 -25.76 33.43
N ARG A 696 -11.66 -26.70 32.84
CA ARG A 696 -11.55 -28.04 33.41
C ARG A 696 -10.76 -28.00 34.73
N LYS A 697 -10.90 -29.06 35.53
CA LYS A 697 -10.05 -29.23 36.72
C LYS A 697 -8.58 -29.26 36.31
N GLY A 698 -7.73 -28.47 36.97
CA GLY A 698 -6.33 -28.27 36.63
C GLY A 698 -6.07 -27.34 35.45
N GLY A 699 -7.10 -26.85 34.76
CA GLY A 699 -6.98 -25.83 33.72
C GLY A 699 -6.55 -24.49 34.28
N ILE A 700 -6.02 -23.61 33.42
CA ILE A 700 -5.45 -22.33 33.82
C ILE A 700 -6.24 -21.12 33.34
N TRP A 701 -6.24 -20.07 34.14
CA TRP A 701 -6.71 -18.74 33.76
C TRP A 701 -5.53 -17.78 33.75
N VAL A 702 -5.23 -17.23 32.58
CA VAL A 702 -4.23 -16.17 32.38
C VAL A 702 -4.96 -14.83 32.27
N ASN A 703 -4.58 -13.85 33.07
CA ASN A 703 -5.11 -12.49 32.97
C ASN A 703 -3.98 -11.48 32.72
N LEU A 704 -4.27 -10.45 31.94
CA LEU A 704 -3.51 -9.21 31.89
C LEU A 704 -4.44 -8.04 31.62
N GLY A 705 -4.54 -7.10 32.56
CA GLY A 705 -5.33 -5.89 32.34
C GLY A 705 -5.39 -4.97 33.56
N PRO A 706 -5.91 -3.76 33.40
CA PRO A 706 -6.22 -2.88 34.53
C PRO A 706 -7.48 -3.37 35.28
N LEU A 707 -7.82 -2.63 36.34
CA LEU A 707 -9.10 -2.73 37.04
C LEU A 707 -9.90 -1.43 36.83
N LEU A 708 -10.09 -1.04 35.56
CA LEU A 708 -10.80 0.20 35.20
C LEU A 708 -12.29 -0.10 35.03
N TYR A 709 -13.02 -0.14 36.15
CA TYR A 709 -14.44 -0.44 36.11
C TYR A 709 -15.25 0.63 35.38
N GLY A 710 -16.09 0.19 34.43
CA GLY A 710 -16.91 1.07 33.60
C GLY A 710 -18.09 1.74 34.33
N THR A 711 -19.07 2.22 33.56
CA THR A 711 -20.24 2.93 34.11
C THR A 711 -21.35 1.95 34.52
N GLY A 712 -21.36 1.57 35.79
CA GLY A 712 -22.44 0.79 36.43
C GLY A 712 -22.12 -0.66 36.84
N PRO A 713 -20.90 -0.97 37.37
CA PRO A 713 -20.62 -2.28 37.94
C PRO A 713 -21.43 -2.48 39.23
N TYR A 714 -21.92 -3.70 39.46
CA TYR A 714 -22.59 -4.09 40.70
C TYR A 714 -21.60 -4.19 41.87
N VAL A 715 -20.36 -4.59 41.58
CA VAL A 715 -19.27 -4.72 42.55
C VAL A 715 -17.98 -4.24 41.90
N GLN A 716 -17.18 -3.48 42.63
CA GLN A 716 -15.83 -3.04 42.25
C GLN A 716 -14.88 -3.58 43.32
N LEU A 717 -13.98 -4.47 42.92
CA LEU A 717 -13.03 -5.09 43.84
C LEU A 717 -11.64 -4.51 43.62
N SER A 718 -10.94 -4.24 44.71
CA SER A 718 -9.50 -4.05 44.70
C SER A 718 -8.77 -5.34 44.32
N LEU A 719 -7.47 -5.26 44.00
CA LEU A 719 -6.70 -6.42 43.58
C LEU A 719 -6.60 -7.49 44.68
N ASP A 720 -6.38 -7.09 45.93
CA ASP A 720 -6.34 -7.99 47.09
C ASP A 720 -7.71 -8.64 47.36
N GLU A 721 -8.81 -7.90 47.18
CA GLU A 721 -10.15 -8.48 47.25
C GLU A 721 -10.40 -9.50 46.13
N ILE A 722 -9.94 -9.23 44.90
CA ILE A 722 -10.00 -10.21 43.80
C ILE A 722 -9.25 -11.48 44.19
N ILE A 723 -8.03 -11.36 44.71
CA ILE A 723 -7.22 -12.50 45.19
C ILE A 723 -7.98 -13.31 46.24
N ALA A 724 -8.55 -12.64 47.26
CA ALA A 724 -9.31 -13.32 48.31
C ALA A 724 -10.56 -14.03 47.76
N VAL A 725 -11.33 -13.37 46.90
CA VAL A 725 -12.58 -13.91 46.33
C VAL A 725 -12.30 -15.11 45.43
N VAL A 726 -11.37 -15.01 44.48
CA VAL A 726 -11.10 -16.11 43.53
C VAL A 726 -10.46 -17.32 44.22
N ASN A 727 -9.64 -17.10 45.26
CA ASN A 727 -9.14 -18.18 46.12
C ASN A 727 -10.29 -18.91 46.85
N ALA A 728 -11.25 -18.15 47.40
CA ALA A 728 -12.44 -18.72 48.03
C ALA A 728 -13.34 -19.47 47.02
N MET A 729 -13.30 -19.08 45.74
CA MET A 729 -13.98 -19.77 44.64
C MET A 729 -13.25 -21.02 44.12
N GLY A 730 -12.10 -21.38 44.70
CA GLY A 730 -11.38 -22.60 44.33
C GLY A 730 -10.29 -22.43 43.26
N PHE A 731 -9.83 -21.20 43.02
CA PHE A 731 -8.60 -20.97 42.27
C PHE A 731 -7.35 -21.04 43.17
N GLU A 732 -6.21 -21.27 42.55
CA GLU A 732 -4.88 -21.20 43.14
C GLU A 732 -3.97 -20.36 42.24
N PHE A 733 -3.36 -19.31 42.77
CA PHE A 733 -2.37 -18.56 42.01
C PHE A 733 -1.10 -19.38 41.82
N VAL A 734 -0.58 -19.39 40.59
CA VAL A 734 0.66 -20.08 40.20
C VAL A 734 1.61 -19.09 39.53
N ASP A 735 2.88 -19.47 39.40
CA ASP A 735 3.92 -18.54 38.97
C ASP A 735 3.72 -18.10 37.51
N ALA A 736 3.58 -16.80 37.29
CA ALA A 736 3.61 -16.19 35.97
C ALA A 736 5.07 -15.91 35.54
N PRO A 737 5.40 -15.94 34.24
CA PRO A 737 6.71 -15.59 33.72
C PRO A 737 7.20 -14.21 34.19
N GLU A 738 8.52 -14.01 34.29
CA GLU A 738 9.10 -12.71 34.63
C GLU A 738 8.75 -11.61 33.62
N SER A 739 8.47 -11.98 32.36
CA SER A 739 7.99 -11.04 31.33
C SER A 739 6.64 -10.40 31.68
N CYS A 740 5.91 -10.92 32.67
CA CYS A 740 4.68 -10.32 33.19
C CYS A 740 4.93 -9.16 34.17
N GLY A 741 6.18 -8.84 34.48
CA GLY A 741 6.58 -7.70 35.31
C GLY A 741 6.93 -8.07 36.74
N GLU A 742 7.13 -7.07 37.59
CA GLU A 742 7.49 -7.23 39.00
C GLU A 742 6.30 -7.73 39.83
N LEU A 743 6.56 -8.37 40.97
CA LEU A 743 5.49 -8.75 41.89
C LEU A 743 4.78 -7.51 42.44
N THR A 744 3.45 -7.50 42.39
CA THR A 744 2.63 -6.42 42.94
C THR A 744 2.59 -6.48 44.48
N PHE A 745 2.55 -7.69 45.04
CA PHE A 745 2.70 -7.93 46.48
C PHE A 745 3.80 -8.96 46.71
N ALA A 746 4.60 -8.80 47.76
CA ALA A 746 5.76 -9.66 48.01
C ALA A 746 5.41 -11.14 48.20
N ASP A 747 4.26 -11.44 48.81
CA ASP A 747 3.84 -12.79 49.17
C ASP A 747 2.76 -13.37 48.23
N GLU A 748 2.36 -12.63 47.18
CA GLU A 748 1.36 -13.08 46.20
C GLU A 748 1.99 -13.30 44.83
N LYS A 749 1.48 -14.27 44.07
CA LYS A 749 1.97 -14.58 42.72
C LYS A 749 1.32 -13.72 41.62
N VAL A 750 1.09 -12.44 41.94
CA VAL A 750 0.51 -11.46 41.02
C VAL A 750 1.59 -10.47 40.61
N ARG A 751 1.72 -10.24 39.30
CA ARG A 751 2.72 -9.34 38.73
C ARG A 751 2.07 -8.09 38.14
N GLY A 752 2.82 -7.00 38.07
CA GLY A 752 2.41 -5.73 37.50
C GLY A 752 3.38 -5.26 36.41
N ARG A 753 2.84 -4.79 35.28
CA ARG A 753 3.62 -4.17 34.21
C ARG A 753 2.90 -2.99 33.56
N GLU A 754 3.68 -2.05 33.04
CA GLU A 754 3.12 -0.97 32.20
C GLU A 754 2.58 -1.58 30.89
N ALA A 755 1.30 -1.33 30.60
CA ALA A 755 0.64 -1.70 29.36
C ALA A 755 -0.04 -0.47 28.74
N VAL A 756 0.32 -0.16 27.49
CA VAL A 756 -0.19 1.01 26.75
C VAL A 756 -1.52 0.69 26.07
N TYR A 757 -2.43 1.65 26.05
CA TYR A 757 -3.70 1.58 25.30
C TYR A 757 -4.04 2.98 24.77
N GLY A 758 -3.62 3.29 23.55
CA GLY A 758 -3.70 4.67 23.02
C GLY A 758 -4.05 4.81 21.54
N PHE A 759 -3.96 3.74 20.76
CA PHE A 759 -4.12 3.64 19.30
C PHE A 759 -3.17 4.52 18.46
N ASN A 760 -2.70 5.66 18.98
CA ASN A 760 -1.77 6.56 18.30
C ASN A 760 -0.47 6.72 19.12
N GLU A 761 0.62 6.10 18.66
CA GLU A 761 1.92 6.20 19.30
C GLU A 761 2.57 7.60 19.20
N ARG A 762 2.06 8.45 18.32
CA ARG A 762 2.56 9.81 18.02
C ARG A 762 1.74 10.91 18.70
N ALA A 763 0.69 10.55 19.43
CA ALA A 763 -0.11 11.51 20.17
C ALA A 763 0.71 12.20 21.27
N LEU A 764 0.42 13.48 21.52
CA LEU A 764 0.97 14.25 22.64
C LEU A 764 0.43 13.79 24.01
N VAL A 765 -0.42 12.76 24.03
CA VAL A 765 -0.93 12.10 25.24
C VAL A 765 -0.57 10.62 25.18
N LYS A 766 -0.13 10.06 26.30
CA LYS A 766 0.14 8.62 26.47
C LYS A 766 -0.76 8.09 27.58
N ASN A 767 -1.70 7.20 27.22
CA ASN A 767 -2.48 6.44 28.20
C ASN A 767 -1.80 5.08 28.42
N ALA A 768 -1.40 4.82 29.65
CA ALA A 768 -0.82 3.56 30.06
C ALA A 768 -1.37 3.15 31.43
N TYR A 769 -1.41 1.85 31.67
CA TYR A 769 -1.89 1.26 32.90
C TYR A 769 -0.79 0.42 33.53
N ASN A 770 -0.70 0.42 34.86
CA ASN A 770 -0.01 -0.64 35.58
C ASN A 770 -0.94 -1.86 35.61
N ALA A 771 -0.99 -2.56 34.48
CA ALA A 771 -1.83 -3.73 34.29
C ALA A 771 -1.37 -4.86 35.22
N GLN A 772 -2.34 -5.55 35.79
CA GLN A 772 -2.13 -6.66 36.70
C GLN A 772 -2.22 -7.96 35.91
N SER A 773 -1.23 -8.82 36.11
CA SER A 773 -1.11 -10.09 35.45
C SER A 773 -0.96 -11.23 36.44
N TRP A 774 -1.67 -12.32 36.18
CA TRP A 774 -1.62 -13.52 36.99
C TRP A 774 -1.92 -14.74 36.13
N VAL A 775 -1.46 -15.89 36.63
CA VAL A 775 -1.91 -17.20 36.19
C VAL A 775 -2.54 -17.90 37.39
N MET A 776 -3.76 -18.39 37.23
CA MET A 776 -4.44 -19.19 38.24
C MET A 776 -4.72 -20.58 37.72
N ARG A 777 -4.70 -21.58 38.60
CA ARG A 777 -5.14 -22.94 38.32
C ARG A 777 -6.45 -23.22 39.04
N LYS A 778 -7.39 -23.87 38.36
CA LYS A 778 -8.62 -24.38 39.00
C LYS A 778 -8.33 -25.66 39.79
N LYS A 779 -8.65 -25.67 41.08
CA LYS A 779 -8.38 -26.80 42.00
C LYS A 779 -9.18 -28.07 41.70
#